data_AF-A0A9D8EHZ8-F1
#
_entry.id   AF-A0A9D8EHZ8-F1
#
_cell.length_a   1.000
_cell.length_b   1.000
_cell.length_c   1.000
_cell.angle_alpha   90.00
_cell.angle_beta   90.00
_cell.angle_gamma   90.00
#
_symmetry.space_group_name_H-M   'P 1'
#
loop_
_entity.id
_entity.type
_entity.pdbx_description
1 polymer ?
#
loop_
_entity_poly.entity_id
_entity_poly.type
_entity_poly.pdbx_seq_one_letter_code
_entity_poly.pdbx_strand_id
1 'polypeptide(L)'
;MKILKKYFKKSRILFSALSVILLIILVWVSGCCFDINYDFFNSTGQADPVTATTELITETETAETVPEVSTPLSVPELSIISKLKVPGQAIDVKAYGGYAYLTNDLGVLYIIDVSDKQDPQITGKCQGINAANIVIIAKEYAYISYTEWMRADKDESGSNNGIPEIYSICGFKIVNIKDKKNPVVVGDYISGKQSEKSVQGLVVEGDYAYLNTTDYTGNILKSRLEIIDIKDKTNPQIKGYCSIEGQPNGIFIKGGYAYINNTYYDFEKKQHTGQSKFFTVDISDKEAPFIAGSCSVPANSWSVYASGDHAFLTSSIYDDEIEDYKNSVLQIIDISDEKNPAPLGKCSIPGGAWEIDIKDDFLFVSNNKGGVSVINISDKSAPAITTNLVTNGNSYDIAIDGDYGYVADGFNGLLIIAIQKKEPGEGMIIHEEGANLPPVASIDIYGDRLSGDIFLKNNPVYLSAANSYDPENAGLFYTWHVNGYEVTDINNRYAVNDYIDDILMKSEMTEKKSEVICIFDNPGIYEVKLTVSDGILETSKSAVIKIEEGPAVIEPLREHNFTVTIECVLLNKGDVVVKNLECYLRTPQNFYPYQVVNKSEASIPLVNEVFDGNWNLLTHFKFGQNIKVSKGQEFKASLKNSVTMYEYDFKSLNTKNLDYEIGDRDLKEYTGEDLFIDIDSPVIIDAAKKATGSETDAVLKAKKIYNYIASKLYYDFPRAKDRGYEFMSASEILKTGKGVCADYAILYVAMLRAAGIPSRVAAGIPSALILNEKNQEIDIGHAWVEVKLPGYGWIPVDITQEDGFMERDYYMNLATEKGTSFLYKSLTMDWSSYYYDGFKYKWDSTQSPDIEQKLIYKVSGISKKDLYSR
;
A
#
# COMPACT_ATOMS: atom_id res chain seq x y z
N MET A 1 -38.15 54.95 7.75
CA MET A 1 -38.62 55.29 6.37
C MET A 1 -37.52 56.02 5.58
N LYS A 2 -36.52 55.25 5.13
CA LYS A 2 -35.36 55.53 4.24
C LYS A 2 -34.46 54.30 4.48
N ILE A 3 -33.74 53.80 3.47
CA ILE A 3 -33.17 52.43 3.47
C ILE A 3 -34.29 51.34 3.44
N LEU A 4 -35.20 51.48 2.46
CA LEU A 4 -36.13 50.41 2.04
C LEU A 4 -36.54 50.66 0.57
N LYS A 5 -35.54 51.03 -0.25
CA LYS A 5 -35.76 51.64 -1.58
C LYS A 5 -34.60 51.45 -2.59
N LYS A 6 -33.68 50.50 -2.35
CA LYS A 6 -32.57 50.16 -3.27
C LYS A 6 -32.58 48.69 -3.75
N TYR A 7 -33.30 47.81 -3.07
CA TYR A 7 -33.78 46.55 -3.63
C TYR A 7 -35.19 46.74 -4.20
N PHE A 8 -35.53 45.99 -5.26
CA PHE A 8 -36.74 46.11 -6.08
C PHE A 8 -36.98 47.46 -6.78
N LYS A 9 -36.37 47.66 -7.97
CA LYS A 9 -37.14 48.05 -9.19
C LYS A 9 -36.39 47.84 -10.52
N LYS A 10 -36.22 46.58 -10.97
CA LYS A 10 -36.27 46.26 -12.42
C LYS A 10 -36.53 44.78 -12.77
N SER A 11 -37.42 44.10 -12.06
CA SER A 11 -38.13 42.93 -12.61
C SER A 11 -39.38 43.40 -13.37
N ARG A 12 -39.30 43.31 -14.70
CA ARG A 12 -40.38 43.35 -15.70
C ARG A 12 -39.74 42.70 -16.94
N ILE A 13 -40.26 41.61 -17.52
CA ILE A 13 -41.61 41.06 -17.49
C ILE A 13 -41.61 39.60 -17.03
N LEU A 14 -42.61 39.20 -16.26
CA LEU A 14 -42.98 37.80 -16.03
C LEU A 14 -44.51 37.75 -15.94
N PHE A 15 -45.19 37.70 -17.08
CA PHE A 15 -46.65 37.49 -17.19
C PHE A 15 -47.07 37.13 -18.63
N SER A 16 -47.00 35.83 -18.95
CA SER A 16 -47.51 35.09 -20.15
C SER A 16 -46.78 33.73 -20.16
N ALA A 17 -46.80 32.95 -19.08
CA ALA A 17 -47.97 32.23 -18.56
C ALA A 17 -48.62 31.31 -19.61
N LEU A 18 -48.42 29.99 -19.44
CA LEU A 18 -49.20 28.87 -19.98
C LEU A 18 -49.68 29.02 -21.43
N SER A 19 -48.82 28.71 -22.42
CA SER A 19 -49.26 28.58 -23.83
C SER A 19 -48.50 27.57 -24.71
N VAL A 20 -47.33 27.05 -24.29
CA VAL A 20 -46.45 26.25 -25.18
C VAL A 20 -45.96 24.92 -24.54
N ILE A 21 -46.46 24.55 -23.36
CA ILE A 21 -46.12 23.28 -22.68
C ILE A 21 -47.37 22.36 -22.58
N LEU A 22 -48.42 22.64 -23.37
CA LEU A 22 -49.61 21.77 -23.50
C LEU A 22 -49.99 21.43 -24.96
N LEU A 23 -49.02 21.60 -25.86
CA LEU A 23 -48.87 21.01 -27.19
C LEU A 23 -47.34 20.88 -27.33
N ILE A 24 -46.70 19.71 -27.51
CA ILE A 24 -47.13 18.49 -28.21
C ILE A 24 -46.75 17.25 -27.36
N ILE A 25 -47.60 16.84 -26.40
CA ILE A 25 -47.57 15.50 -25.79
C ILE A 25 -49.02 15.03 -25.63
N LEU A 26 -49.32 13.83 -26.16
CA LEU A 26 -50.55 13.05 -26.00
C LEU A 26 -51.89 13.71 -26.43
N VAL A 27 -52.22 13.53 -27.71
CA VAL A 27 -53.54 12.99 -28.07
C VAL A 27 -53.32 11.54 -28.52
N TRP A 28 -54.15 10.62 -28.03
CA TRP A 28 -54.04 9.18 -28.28
C TRP A 28 -55.32 8.66 -28.96
N VAL A 29 -55.17 7.63 -29.81
CA VAL A 29 -56.20 6.68 -30.27
C VAL A 29 -57.21 7.07 -31.38
N SER A 30 -57.13 6.31 -32.48
CA SER A 30 -58.16 5.93 -33.47
C SER A 30 -58.65 6.93 -34.54
N GLY A 31 -58.79 6.43 -35.78
CA GLY A 31 -59.18 7.23 -36.96
C GLY A 31 -58.98 6.50 -38.31
N CYS A 32 -59.48 5.27 -38.40
CA CYS A 32 -59.34 4.27 -39.48
C CYS A 32 -59.41 4.74 -40.95
N CYS A 33 -58.64 4.08 -41.85
CA CYS A 33 -59.18 3.47 -43.09
C CYS A 33 -58.18 2.52 -43.83
N PHE A 34 -58.63 1.27 -43.99
CA PHE A 34 -58.50 0.32 -45.12
C PHE A 34 -58.14 0.88 -46.53
N ASP A 35 -57.69 0.13 -47.56
CA ASP A 35 -57.04 -1.20 -47.80
C ASP A 35 -56.88 -1.34 -49.36
N ILE A 36 -56.35 -2.34 -50.10
CA ILE A 36 -55.75 -3.68 -49.90
C ILE A 36 -54.67 -3.92 -51.00
N ASN A 37 -53.65 -4.76 -50.76
CA ASN A 37 -53.21 -5.94 -51.57
C ASN A 37 -51.70 -6.23 -51.32
N TYR A 38 -51.22 -7.43 -50.97
CA TYR A 38 -51.32 -8.77 -51.59
C TYR A 38 -50.75 -8.89 -53.01
N ASP A 39 -49.67 -9.66 -53.16
CA ASP A 39 -49.72 -10.86 -54.01
C ASP A 39 -48.70 -11.92 -53.54
N PHE A 40 -48.92 -13.19 -53.90
CA PHE A 40 -48.19 -14.36 -53.37
C PHE A 40 -48.15 -15.47 -54.41
N PHE A 41 -46.97 -16.00 -54.78
CA PHE A 41 -46.92 -17.24 -55.59
C PHE A 41 -45.73 -18.16 -55.32
N ASN A 42 -45.99 -19.47 -55.39
CA ASN A 42 -45.06 -20.55 -55.06
C ASN A 42 -44.35 -21.13 -56.29
N SER A 43 -43.16 -21.70 -56.09
CA SER A 43 -42.75 -23.00 -56.66
C SER A 43 -41.50 -23.52 -55.93
N THR A 44 -41.15 -24.81 -55.77
CA THR A 44 -41.82 -26.10 -55.48
C THR A 44 -40.87 -27.21 -55.97
N GLY A 45 -40.52 -28.19 -55.13
CA GLY A 45 -39.61 -29.31 -55.44
C GLY A 45 -38.32 -29.25 -54.61
N GLN A 46 -37.89 -30.17 -53.72
CA GLN A 46 -38.21 -31.57 -53.36
C GLN A 46 -37.16 -32.61 -53.83
N ALA A 47 -36.68 -33.42 -52.86
CA ALA A 47 -35.89 -34.67 -52.93
C ALA A 47 -34.35 -34.61 -53.19
N ASP A 48 -33.55 -34.94 -52.16
CA ASP A 48 -32.99 -36.29 -51.88
C ASP A 48 -32.38 -37.15 -53.04
N PRO A 49 -31.36 -38.01 -52.78
CA PRO A 49 -30.02 -37.73 -52.21
C PRO A 49 -28.87 -38.58 -52.88
N VAL A 50 -27.69 -38.67 -52.23
CA VAL A 50 -26.67 -39.77 -52.32
C VAL A 50 -25.55 -39.71 -53.40
N THR A 51 -24.39 -40.24 -52.99
CA THR A 51 -23.23 -40.83 -53.75
C THR A 51 -22.09 -39.95 -54.28
N ALA A 52 -20.93 -40.21 -53.66
CA ALA A 52 -19.58 -39.79 -54.01
C ALA A 52 -18.98 -40.41 -55.30
N THR A 53 -17.98 -39.73 -55.88
CA THR A 53 -16.65 -40.22 -56.37
C THR A 53 -15.89 -38.99 -56.98
N THR A 54 -14.58 -38.76 -56.79
CA THR A 54 -13.40 -39.44 -57.40
C THR A 54 -13.42 -39.27 -58.94
N GLU A 55 -12.47 -38.61 -59.63
CA GLU A 55 -11.15 -38.07 -59.27
C GLU A 55 -10.66 -36.94 -60.23
N LEU A 56 -9.55 -36.29 -59.86
CA LEU A 56 -8.54 -35.53 -60.67
C LEU A 56 -8.78 -35.25 -62.17
N ILE A 57 -8.55 -33.99 -62.60
CA ILE A 57 -7.40 -33.56 -63.43
C ILE A 57 -7.32 -32.02 -63.56
N THR A 58 -6.14 -31.51 -63.87
CA THR A 58 -5.69 -30.09 -63.91
C THR A 58 -6.28 -29.22 -65.02
N GLU A 59 -6.43 -27.93 -64.77
CA GLU A 59 -5.76 -26.85 -65.55
C GLU A 59 -5.67 -25.54 -64.75
N THR A 60 -4.93 -24.54 -65.24
CA THR A 60 -4.39 -23.41 -64.44
C THR A 60 -4.84 -22.00 -64.89
N GLU A 61 -4.61 -21.04 -63.99
CA GLU A 61 -4.61 -19.57 -64.14
C GLU A 61 -5.88 -18.76 -63.83
N THR A 62 -5.71 -17.91 -62.80
CA THR A 62 -6.31 -16.57 -62.59
C THR A 62 -7.81 -16.42 -62.37
N ALA A 63 -8.19 -16.32 -61.08
CA ALA A 63 -9.27 -15.46 -60.59
C ALA A 63 -8.82 -14.80 -59.27
N GLU A 64 -9.42 -13.67 -58.91
CA GLU A 64 -8.95 -12.75 -57.86
C GLU A 64 -8.96 -13.35 -56.45
N THR A 65 -7.86 -13.19 -55.71
CA THR A 65 -7.83 -13.46 -54.26
C THR A 65 -8.55 -12.34 -53.52
N VAL A 66 -9.74 -12.65 -52.98
CA VAL A 66 -10.33 -11.89 -51.87
C VAL A 66 -9.28 -11.78 -50.75
N PRO A 67 -9.08 -10.60 -50.11
CA PRO A 67 -8.10 -10.46 -49.04
C PRO A 67 -8.42 -11.43 -47.88
N GLU A 68 -7.39 -12.04 -47.31
CA GLU A 68 -7.55 -12.95 -46.18
C GLU A 68 -8.24 -12.24 -45.02
N VAL A 69 -9.29 -12.86 -44.47
CA VAL A 69 -9.94 -12.37 -43.26
C VAL A 69 -8.93 -12.49 -42.12
N SER A 70 -8.54 -11.35 -41.56
CA SER A 70 -7.61 -11.29 -40.43
C SER A 70 -8.10 -12.20 -39.29
N THR A 71 -7.26 -13.15 -38.88
CA THR A 71 -7.52 -13.99 -37.70
C THR A 71 -7.84 -13.10 -36.49
N PRO A 72 -8.92 -13.35 -35.73
CA PRO A 72 -9.22 -12.57 -34.54
C PRO A 72 -8.03 -12.58 -33.58
N LEU A 73 -7.59 -11.42 -33.08
CA LEU A 73 -6.55 -11.39 -32.06
C LEU A 73 -7.07 -12.10 -30.81
N SER A 74 -6.30 -13.08 -30.35
CA SER A 74 -6.42 -13.67 -29.02
C SER A 74 -6.25 -12.57 -27.97
N VAL A 75 -7.31 -12.27 -27.23
CA VAL A 75 -7.23 -11.31 -26.12
C VAL A 75 -6.36 -11.91 -24.99
N PRO A 76 -5.42 -11.15 -24.40
CA PRO A 76 -4.66 -11.60 -23.24
C PRO A 76 -5.56 -11.78 -22.01
N GLU A 77 -5.45 -12.93 -21.36
CA GLU A 77 -6.13 -13.22 -20.09
C GLU A 77 -5.11 -13.09 -18.94
N LEU A 78 -5.42 -12.26 -17.94
CA LEU A 78 -4.55 -11.98 -16.80
C LEU A 78 -4.94 -12.79 -15.57
N SER A 79 -3.95 -13.35 -14.88
CA SER A 79 -4.15 -13.99 -13.58
C SER A 79 -2.96 -13.78 -12.65
N ILE A 80 -3.20 -13.60 -11.35
CA ILE A 80 -2.15 -13.45 -10.34
C ILE A 80 -1.54 -14.84 -10.06
N ILE A 81 -0.20 -14.92 -10.10
CA ILE A 81 0.54 -16.14 -9.75
C ILE A 81 1.00 -16.08 -8.29
N SER A 82 1.65 -14.97 -7.91
CA SER A 82 2.25 -14.81 -6.58
C SER A 82 2.39 -13.34 -6.18
N LYS A 83 2.64 -13.11 -4.89
CA LYS A 83 2.93 -11.81 -4.29
C LYS A 83 4.16 -11.96 -3.38
N LEU A 84 5.12 -11.06 -3.48
CA LEU A 84 6.27 -10.95 -2.60
C LEU A 84 6.32 -9.56 -2.00
N LYS A 85 5.91 -9.47 -0.73
CA LYS A 85 6.05 -8.23 0.06
C LYS A 85 7.53 -7.90 0.25
N VAL A 86 7.88 -6.64 0.02
CA VAL A 86 9.17 -6.05 0.42
C VAL A 86 8.93 -4.97 1.47
N PRO A 87 9.93 -4.62 2.31
CA PRO A 87 9.87 -3.41 3.13
C PRO A 87 9.75 -2.15 2.26
N GLY A 88 8.87 -1.21 2.65
CA GLY A 88 8.56 0.03 1.92
C GLY A 88 7.48 -0.13 0.85
N GLN A 89 7.21 0.93 0.10
CA GLN A 89 6.40 0.89 -1.12
C GLN A 89 7.29 0.55 -2.30
N ALA A 90 6.97 -0.51 -3.05
CA ALA A 90 7.54 -0.74 -4.38
C ALA A 90 7.15 0.39 -5.34
N ILE A 91 8.11 0.97 -6.05
CA ILE A 91 7.91 2.13 -6.94
C ILE A 91 8.12 1.77 -8.42
N ASP A 92 9.30 1.26 -8.78
CA ASP A 92 9.65 0.88 -10.16
C ASP A 92 10.24 -0.53 -10.20
N VAL A 93 9.92 -1.29 -11.24
CA VAL A 93 10.28 -2.69 -11.46
C VAL A 93 10.76 -2.91 -12.89
N LYS A 94 11.84 -3.67 -13.07
CA LYS A 94 12.19 -4.24 -14.38
C LYS A 94 12.47 -5.72 -14.24
N ALA A 95 12.06 -6.52 -15.22
CA ALA A 95 12.30 -7.96 -15.26
C ALA A 95 13.26 -8.31 -16.40
N TYR A 96 14.29 -9.10 -16.12
CA TYR A 96 15.20 -9.61 -17.15
C TYR A 96 15.97 -10.84 -16.68
N GLY A 97 15.96 -11.90 -17.50
CA GLY A 97 16.86 -13.04 -17.37
C GLY A 97 16.62 -13.88 -16.11
N GLY A 98 15.36 -14.04 -15.71
CA GLY A 98 14.97 -14.79 -14.51
C GLY A 98 15.03 -13.99 -13.21
N TYR A 99 15.34 -12.69 -13.27
CA TYR A 99 15.36 -11.79 -12.11
C TYR A 99 14.43 -10.59 -12.30
N ALA A 100 13.72 -10.22 -11.24
CA ALA A 100 13.08 -8.92 -11.12
C ALA A 100 13.96 -7.98 -10.27
N TYR A 101 14.00 -6.71 -10.66
CA TYR A 101 14.78 -5.65 -10.04
C TYR A 101 13.80 -4.56 -9.61
N LEU A 102 13.70 -4.30 -8.31
CA LEU A 102 12.61 -3.53 -7.71
C LEU A 102 13.19 -2.40 -6.84
N THR A 103 12.79 -1.16 -7.05
CA THR A 103 13.11 -0.04 -6.13
C THR A 103 11.95 0.29 -5.20
N ASN A 104 12.27 0.90 -4.06
CA ASN A 104 11.29 1.38 -3.10
C ASN A 104 11.52 2.82 -2.63
N ASP A 105 10.51 3.38 -1.98
CA ASP A 105 10.56 4.68 -1.29
C ASP A 105 11.70 4.80 -0.26
N LEU A 106 12.13 3.69 0.34
CA LEU A 106 13.26 3.63 1.28
C LEU A 106 14.66 3.78 0.62
N GLY A 107 14.76 3.87 -0.71
CA GLY A 107 16.05 3.96 -1.38
C GLY A 107 16.84 2.64 -1.38
N VAL A 108 16.14 1.52 -1.59
CA VAL A 108 16.70 0.17 -1.70
C VAL A 108 16.37 -0.42 -3.08
N LEU A 109 17.37 -1.03 -3.72
CA LEU A 109 17.16 -1.97 -4.83
C LEU A 109 17.05 -3.39 -4.26
N TYR A 110 15.97 -4.10 -4.53
CA TYR A 110 15.89 -5.56 -4.35
C TYR A 110 16.20 -6.26 -5.68
N ILE A 111 16.93 -7.36 -5.60
CA ILE A 111 17.15 -8.32 -6.69
C ILE A 111 16.43 -9.60 -6.29
N ILE A 112 15.38 -9.94 -7.03
CA ILE A 112 14.45 -11.02 -6.71
C ILE A 112 14.60 -12.10 -7.77
N ASP A 113 14.89 -13.34 -7.35
CA ASP A 113 14.83 -14.50 -8.24
C ASP A 113 13.36 -14.81 -8.51
N VAL A 114 13.00 -14.83 -9.80
CA VAL A 114 11.66 -15.11 -10.30
C VAL A 114 11.69 -16.28 -11.29
N SER A 115 12.71 -17.15 -11.20
CA SER A 115 12.80 -18.36 -12.02
C SER A 115 11.65 -19.33 -11.71
N ASP A 116 11.34 -19.52 -10.43
CA ASP A 116 10.01 -19.94 -10.00
C ASP A 116 9.10 -18.70 -9.89
N LYS A 117 7.92 -18.78 -10.52
CA LYS A 117 6.91 -17.71 -10.53
C LYS A 117 5.96 -17.79 -9.33
N GLN A 118 5.87 -18.94 -8.66
CA GLN A 118 4.96 -19.18 -7.53
C GLN A 118 5.62 -18.82 -6.19
N ASP A 119 6.92 -19.07 -6.02
CA ASP A 119 7.69 -18.77 -4.80
C ASP A 119 8.92 -17.87 -5.10
N PRO A 120 8.74 -16.62 -5.57
CA PRO A 120 9.83 -15.70 -5.86
C PRO A 120 10.60 -15.28 -4.60
N GLN A 121 11.93 -15.26 -4.64
CA GLN A 121 12.80 -15.02 -3.47
C GLN A 121 13.71 -13.80 -3.62
N ILE A 122 13.83 -12.98 -2.57
CA ILE A 122 14.87 -11.94 -2.50
C ILE A 122 16.25 -12.62 -2.50
N THR A 123 17.04 -12.37 -3.54
CA THR A 123 18.40 -12.92 -3.70
C THR A 123 19.46 -12.04 -3.06
N GLY A 124 19.26 -10.73 -3.12
CA GLY A 124 20.13 -9.71 -2.55
C GLY A 124 19.50 -8.33 -2.66
N LYS A 125 20.07 -7.35 -1.97
CA LYS A 125 19.60 -5.95 -1.99
C LYS A 125 20.76 -4.96 -1.90
N CYS A 126 20.59 -3.78 -2.50
CA CYS A 126 21.53 -2.66 -2.40
C CYS A 126 20.83 -1.49 -1.72
N GLN A 127 21.31 -1.11 -0.53
CA GLN A 127 20.80 0.03 0.26
C GLN A 127 21.61 1.31 -0.05
N GLY A 128 21.17 2.45 0.48
CA GLY A 128 21.89 3.73 0.35
C GLY A 128 21.67 4.44 -1.00
N ILE A 129 20.51 4.23 -1.61
CA ILE A 129 20.11 4.80 -2.91
C ILE A 129 19.09 5.95 -2.72
N ASN A 130 18.72 6.25 -1.47
CA ASN A 130 18.01 7.42 -0.93
C ASN A 130 16.94 8.05 -1.85
N ALA A 131 15.68 7.64 -1.68
CA ALA A 131 14.54 7.97 -2.54
C ALA A 131 14.76 7.54 -4.00
N ALA A 132 14.74 6.21 -4.21
CA ALA A 132 15.02 5.54 -5.48
C ALA A 132 13.78 5.45 -6.38
N ASN A 133 13.73 6.27 -7.43
CA ASN A 133 12.50 6.53 -8.19
C ASN A 133 12.32 5.64 -9.44
N ILE A 134 13.40 5.31 -10.16
CA ILE A 134 13.37 4.55 -11.43
C ILE A 134 14.62 3.66 -11.48
N VAL A 135 14.50 2.39 -11.87
CA VAL A 135 15.61 1.46 -12.13
C VAL A 135 15.66 1.06 -13.61
N ILE A 136 16.82 1.28 -14.25
CA ILE A 136 17.11 0.81 -15.61
C ILE A 136 18.20 -0.27 -15.55
N ILE A 137 17.96 -1.41 -16.20
CA ILE A 137 18.89 -2.56 -16.21
C ILE A 137 19.62 -2.62 -17.55
N ALA A 138 20.95 -2.56 -17.52
CA ALA A 138 21.79 -2.74 -18.71
C ALA A 138 22.98 -3.66 -18.43
N LYS A 139 22.92 -4.88 -18.98
CA LYS A 139 23.92 -5.95 -18.87
C LYS A 139 24.13 -6.39 -17.40
N GLU A 140 25.24 -5.96 -16.79
CA GLU A 140 25.62 -6.30 -15.40
C GLU A 140 25.51 -5.10 -14.44
N TYR A 141 24.83 -4.04 -14.87
CA TYR A 141 24.60 -2.83 -14.08
C TYR A 141 23.11 -2.47 -13.99
N ALA A 142 22.69 -1.99 -12.82
CA ALA A 142 21.46 -1.25 -12.61
C ALA A 142 21.78 0.25 -12.45
N TYR A 143 20.95 1.11 -13.03
CA TYR A 143 21.07 2.57 -12.98
C TYR A 143 19.81 3.10 -12.32
N ILE A 144 19.97 3.79 -11.19
CA ILE A 144 18.83 4.11 -10.34
C ILE A 144 18.77 5.60 -10.08
N SER A 145 17.71 6.25 -10.55
CA SER A 145 17.50 7.68 -10.32
C SER A 145 17.09 7.95 -8.87
N TYR A 146 17.52 9.09 -8.35
CA TYR A 146 17.18 9.49 -6.98
C TYR A 146 16.95 10.99 -6.84
N THR A 147 16.20 11.40 -5.80
CA THR A 147 15.99 12.80 -5.42
C THR A 147 15.84 12.91 -3.91
N GLU A 148 16.91 13.30 -3.24
CA GLU A 148 17.02 13.41 -1.78
C GLU A 148 16.81 14.87 -1.34
N TRP A 149 15.92 15.09 -0.37
CA TRP A 149 15.64 16.41 0.20
C TRP A 149 16.50 16.65 1.44
N MET A 150 17.19 17.79 1.47
CA MET A 150 18.20 18.15 2.45
C MET A 150 17.83 19.47 3.15
N ARG A 151 18.03 19.53 4.46
CA ARG A 151 18.00 20.80 5.20
C ARG A 151 19.38 21.44 5.20
N ALA A 152 19.46 22.76 5.10
CA ALA A 152 20.73 23.48 5.27
C ALA A 152 21.09 23.66 6.75
N ASP A 153 22.30 23.26 7.12
CA ASP A 153 22.88 23.60 8.43
C ASP A 153 23.03 25.11 8.58
N LYS A 154 22.69 25.61 9.77
CA LYS A 154 22.88 27.01 10.16
C LYS A 154 24.21 27.15 10.89
N ASP A 155 25.02 28.12 10.45
CA ASP A 155 26.27 28.46 11.13
C ASP A 155 26.02 29.09 12.52
N GLU A 156 27.10 29.35 13.27
CA GLU A 156 27.02 29.97 14.62
C GLU A 156 26.36 31.36 14.64
N SER A 157 26.16 32.00 13.48
CA SER A 157 25.43 33.27 13.33
C SER A 157 23.96 33.11 12.91
N GLY A 158 23.52 31.87 12.66
CA GLY A 158 22.18 31.54 12.18
C GLY A 158 22.01 31.64 10.66
N SER A 159 23.11 31.70 9.91
CA SER A 159 23.11 31.84 8.44
C SER A 159 23.23 30.49 7.73
N ASN A 160 22.50 30.32 6.63
CA ASN A 160 22.61 29.16 5.72
C ASN A 160 23.70 29.35 4.64
N ASN A 161 24.54 30.39 4.73
CA ASN A 161 25.58 30.72 3.75
C ASN A 161 25.13 30.83 2.28
N GLY A 162 23.86 31.21 2.06
CA GLY A 162 23.26 31.37 0.73
C GLY A 162 22.57 30.13 0.18
N ILE A 163 22.58 29.01 0.91
CA ILE A 163 21.84 27.79 0.58
C ILE A 163 20.36 27.97 1.01
N PRO A 164 19.36 27.54 0.21
CA PRO A 164 17.96 27.44 0.65
C PRO A 164 17.81 26.65 1.96
N GLU A 165 16.83 26.98 2.82
CA GLU A 165 16.65 26.22 4.08
C GLU A 165 16.29 24.75 3.83
N ILE A 166 15.58 24.48 2.75
CA ILE A 166 15.38 23.14 2.19
C ILE A 166 15.88 23.21 0.74
N TYR A 167 16.76 22.29 0.36
CA TYR A 167 17.24 22.07 -1.00
C TYR A 167 17.20 20.57 -1.32
N SER A 168 17.63 20.15 -2.50
CA SER A 168 17.74 18.74 -2.83
C SER A 168 19.03 18.39 -3.57
N ILE A 169 19.34 17.09 -3.55
CA ILE A 169 20.43 16.45 -4.30
C ILE A 169 19.76 15.36 -5.14
N CYS A 170 19.87 15.44 -6.46
CA CYS A 170 19.27 14.47 -7.37
C CYS A 170 20.28 14.02 -8.44
N GLY A 171 20.01 12.87 -9.05
CA GLY A 171 20.99 12.21 -9.90
C GLY A 171 20.64 10.76 -10.19
N PHE A 172 21.65 9.94 -10.45
CA PHE A 172 21.51 8.49 -10.48
C PHE A 172 22.73 7.76 -9.91
N LYS A 173 22.49 6.65 -9.20
CA LYS A 173 23.52 5.69 -8.79
C LYS A 173 23.73 4.65 -9.89
N ILE A 174 24.96 4.14 -9.99
CA ILE A 174 25.30 2.98 -10.83
C ILE A 174 25.64 1.82 -9.89
N VAL A 175 24.85 0.76 -9.93
CA VAL A 175 25.00 -0.44 -9.09
C VAL A 175 25.50 -1.60 -9.95
N ASN A 176 26.60 -2.22 -9.56
CA ASN A 176 27.05 -3.49 -10.14
C ASN A 176 26.17 -4.62 -9.60
N ILE A 177 25.50 -5.34 -10.50
CA ILE A 177 24.55 -6.43 -10.21
C ILE A 177 25.03 -7.77 -10.79
N LYS A 178 26.35 -7.92 -11.00
CA LYS A 178 26.98 -9.16 -11.47
C LYS A 178 26.88 -10.29 -10.45
N ASP A 179 27.14 -9.98 -9.18
CA ASP A 179 26.74 -10.82 -8.06
C ASP A 179 25.33 -10.38 -7.63
N LYS A 180 24.34 -11.25 -7.83
CA LYS A 180 22.93 -10.98 -7.48
C LYS A 180 22.70 -10.93 -5.97
N LYS A 181 23.60 -11.53 -5.17
CA LYS A 181 23.50 -11.57 -3.70
C LYS A 181 24.16 -10.37 -3.04
N ASN A 182 25.25 -9.89 -3.63
CA ASN A 182 26.02 -8.75 -3.15
C ASN A 182 26.10 -7.64 -4.22
N PRO A 183 24.99 -6.98 -4.59
CA PRO A 183 25.02 -5.82 -5.46
C PRO A 183 25.69 -4.62 -4.75
N VAL A 184 26.47 -3.83 -5.48
CA VAL A 184 27.30 -2.75 -4.90
C VAL A 184 27.23 -1.48 -5.75
N VAL A 185 27.02 -0.32 -5.12
CA VAL A 185 27.17 0.99 -5.77
C VAL A 185 28.63 1.20 -6.22
N VAL A 186 28.84 1.38 -7.51
CA VAL A 186 30.16 1.61 -8.13
C VAL A 186 30.32 3.01 -8.74
N GLY A 187 29.25 3.77 -8.87
CA GLY A 187 29.25 5.12 -9.43
C GLY A 187 28.07 5.97 -9.00
N ASP A 188 28.21 7.28 -9.14
CA ASP A 188 27.26 8.29 -8.68
C ASP A 188 27.34 9.51 -9.61
N TYR A 189 26.24 9.85 -10.28
CA TYR A 189 26.12 11.11 -11.04
C TYR A 189 25.23 12.07 -10.27
N ILE A 190 25.83 13.09 -9.66
CA ILE A 190 25.10 14.19 -9.02
C ILE A 190 24.80 15.27 -10.06
N SER A 191 23.52 15.53 -10.29
CA SER A 191 23.07 16.48 -11.29
C SER A 191 22.91 17.88 -10.69
N GLY A 192 23.87 18.78 -10.92
CA GLY A 192 23.83 20.16 -10.40
C GLY A 192 24.26 20.28 -8.93
N LYS A 193 23.86 21.37 -8.24
CA LYS A 193 24.20 21.65 -6.82
C LYS A 193 23.13 22.50 -6.12
N GLN A 194 22.65 22.02 -4.98
CA GLN A 194 22.00 22.80 -3.90
C GLN A 194 20.94 23.83 -4.35
N SER A 195 19.99 23.37 -5.17
CA SER A 195 18.74 24.07 -5.47
C SER A 195 17.55 23.14 -5.20
N GLU A 196 16.32 23.59 -5.45
CA GLU A 196 15.14 22.71 -5.46
C GLU A 196 15.13 21.97 -6.81
N LYS A 197 15.91 20.88 -6.89
CA LYS A 197 16.15 20.10 -8.11
C LYS A 197 15.65 18.66 -7.99
N SER A 198 14.90 18.14 -8.98
CA SER A 198 14.51 16.73 -9.03
C SER A 198 14.85 16.06 -10.37
N VAL A 199 15.00 14.73 -10.31
CA VAL A 199 14.96 13.85 -11.49
C VAL A 199 13.53 13.41 -11.72
N GLN A 200 13.10 13.37 -12.98
CA GLN A 200 11.74 13.00 -13.39
C GLN A 200 11.70 11.81 -14.36
N GLY A 201 12.84 11.42 -14.92
CA GLY A 201 12.96 10.34 -15.90
C GLY A 201 14.41 9.96 -16.17
N LEU A 202 14.68 8.67 -16.44
CA LEU A 202 16.01 8.12 -16.67
C LEU A 202 15.93 7.02 -17.75
N VAL A 203 16.79 7.08 -18.78
CA VAL A 203 17.01 6.00 -19.76
C VAL A 203 18.50 5.77 -19.96
N VAL A 204 18.89 4.54 -20.35
CA VAL A 204 20.28 4.17 -20.65
C VAL A 204 20.36 3.49 -22.02
N GLU A 205 21.24 3.98 -22.89
CA GLU A 205 21.50 3.42 -24.22
C GLU A 205 23.02 3.34 -24.49
N GLY A 206 23.54 2.12 -24.61
CA GLY A 206 24.97 1.91 -24.89
C GLY A 206 25.89 2.42 -23.78
N ASP A 207 26.69 3.44 -24.10
CA ASP A 207 27.62 4.13 -23.17
C ASP A 207 27.05 5.49 -22.68
N TYR A 208 25.74 5.75 -22.88
CA TYR A 208 25.08 7.00 -22.46
C TYR A 208 23.88 6.77 -21.54
N ALA A 209 23.71 7.67 -20.57
CA ALA A 209 22.47 7.85 -19.82
C ALA A 209 21.82 9.20 -20.18
N TYR A 210 20.49 9.24 -20.12
CA TYR A 210 19.66 10.40 -20.42
C TYR A 210 18.77 10.69 -19.23
N LEU A 211 18.79 11.93 -18.75
CA LEU A 211 18.19 12.31 -17.46
C LEU A 211 17.29 13.53 -17.63
N ASN A 212 15.99 13.36 -17.41
CA ASN A 212 15.04 14.46 -17.29
C ASN A 212 15.19 15.10 -15.91
N THR A 213 15.50 16.40 -15.88
CA THR A 213 15.64 17.15 -14.63
C THR A 213 14.92 18.49 -14.65
N THR A 214 14.47 18.92 -13.48
CA THR A 214 13.90 20.23 -13.17
C THR A 214 14.78 20.93 -12.14
N ASP A 215 15.15 22.19 -12.38
CA ASP A 215 15.90 23.07 -11.47
C ASP A 215 15.04 24.29 -11.14
N TYR A 216 14.48 24.32 -9.93
CA TYR A 216 13.62 25.41 -9.47
C TYR A 216 14.43 26.44 -8.66
N THR A 217 14.28 27.71 -9.00
CA THR A 217 14.95 28.82 -8.32
C THR A 217 14.00 30.02 -8.19
N GLY A 218 13.48 30.28 -6.98
CA GLY A 218 12.54 31.38 -6.73
C GLY A 218 11.15 31.08 -7.29
N ASN A 219 10.80 31.71 -8.42
CA ASN A 219 9.57 31.43 -9.20
C ASN A 219 9.91 30.88 -10.62
N ILE A 220 11.16 30.48 -10.87
CA ILE A 220 11.64 30.06 -12.19
C ILE A 220 11.96 28.56 -12.19
N LEU A 221 11.14 27.78 -12.87
CA LEU A 221 11.45 26.41 -13.27
C LEU A 221 12.36 26.41 -14.50
N LYS A 222 13.46 25.65 -14.47
CA LYS A 222 14.32 25.36 -15.63
C LYS A 222 14.42 23.87 -15.83
N SER A 223 13.98 23.35 -16.97
CA SER A 223 14.02 21.90 -17.23
C SER A 223 15.03 21.54 -18.30
N ARG A 224 15.61 20.35 -18.18
CA ARG A 224 16.64 19.84 -19.11
C ARG A 224 16.49 18.35 -19.36
N LEU A 225 16.76 17.97 -20.60
CA LEU A 225 17.35 16.67 -20.91
C LEU A 225 18.87 16.80 -20.73
N GLU A 226 19.44 16.17 -19.71
CA GLU A 226 20.89 16.02 -19.57
C GLU A 226 21.33 14.71 -20.26
N ILE A 227 22.44 14.75 -21.01
CA ILE A 227 23.07 13.57 -21.62
C ILE A 227 24.39 13.32 -20.90
N ILE A 228 24.58 12.11 -20.38
CA ILE A 228 25.71 11.73 -19.53
C ILE A 228 26.49 10.59 -20.20
N ASP A 229 27.79 10.79 -20.42
CA ASP A 229 28.72 9.72 -20.75
C ASP A 229 28.94 8.87 -19.49
N ILE A 230 28.54 7.60 -19.55
CA ILE A 230 28.64 6.62 -18.46
C ILE A 230 29.67 5.53 -18.77
N LYS A 231 30.56 5.74 -19.75
CA LYS A 231 31.52 4.72 -20.20
C LYS A 231 32.40 4.25 -19.03
N ASP A 232 33.00 5.20 -18.32
CA ASP A 232 33.55 4.97 -16.98
C ASP A 232 32.42 4.94 -15.97
N LYS A 233 32.13 3.73 -15.46
CA LYS A 233 31.06 3.49 -14.48
C LYS A 233 31.35 4.08 -13.11
N THR A 234 32.59 4.51 -12.84
CA THR A 234 33.02 5.12 -11.57
C THR A 234 33.03 6.66 -11.62
N ASN A 235 33.01 7.22 -12.83
CA ASN A 235 33.10 8.67 -13.07
C ASN A 235 32.20 9.09 -14.24
N PRO A 236 30.86 9.01 -14.09
CA PRO A 236 29.91 9.49 -15.10
C PRO A 236 30.00 11.01 -15.27
N GLN A 237 29.97 11.51 -16.50
CA GLN A 237 30.21 12.92 -16.83
C GLN A 237 29.20 13.48 -17.83
N ILE A 238 28.71 14.69 -17.61
CA ILE A 238 27.77 15.33 -18.55
C ILE A 238 28.46 15.61 -19.90
N LYS A 239 27.82 15.19 -20.98
CA LYS A 239 28.30 15.28 -22.37
C LYS A 239 27.65 16.44 -23.13
N GLY A 240 26.37 16.70 -22.87
CA GLY A 240 25.57 17.77 -23.46
C GLY A 240 24.22 17.89 -22.74
N TYR A 241 23.42 18.88 -23.10
CA TYR A 241 22.04 19.01 -22.60
C TYR A 241 21.16 19.80 -23.56
N CYS A 242 19.86 19.51 -23.55
CA CYS A 242 18.84 20.34 -24.19
C CYS A 242 17.96 20.99 -23.11
N SER A 243 17.68 22.29 -23.22
CA SER A 243 16.70 22.96 -22.36
C SER A 243 15.28 22.73 -22.91
N ILE A 244 14.35 22.36 -22.04
CA ILE A 244 12.95 22.06 -22.40
C ILE A 244 12.01 22.92 -21.53
N GLU A 245 10.85 23.31 -22.05
CA GLU A 245 9.85 24.10 -21.34
C GLU A 245 8.81 23.23 -20.60
N GLY A 246 8.26 23.74 -19.49
CA GLY A 246 7.42 22.93 -18.59
C GLY A 246 8.23 21.91 -17.77
N GLN A 247 7.56 21.15 -16.91
CA GLN A 247 8.13 20.05 -16.13
C GLN A 247 8.09 18.77 -16.99
N PRO A 248 9.23 18.20 -17.42
CA PRO A 248 9.26 16.89 -18.06
C PRO A 248 8.94 15.82 -17.02
N ASN A 249 8.23 14.77 -17.45
CA ASN A 249 7.97 13.57 -16.68
C ASN A 249 8.78 12.43 -17.33
N GLY A 250 8.11 11.44 -17.93
CA GLY A 250 8.74 10.34 -18.65
C GLY A 250 9.66 10.73 -19.82
N ILE A 251 10.48 9.77 -20.23
CA ILE A 251 11.38 9.86 -21.39
C ILE A 251 11.56 8.47 -22.01
N PHE A 252 11.51 8.40 -23.34
CA PHE A 252 11.86 7.21 -24.12
C PHE A 252 12.92 7.55 -25.17
N ILE A 253 13.80 6.59 -25.49
CA ILE A 253 14.86 6.77 -26.50
C ILE A 253 14.65 5.75 -27.64
N LYS A 254 14.57 6.24 -28.88
CA LYS A 254 14.53 5.40 -30.08
C LYS A 254 15.12 6.15 -31.28
N GLY A 255 15.90 5.45 -32.11
CA GLY A 255 16.29 5.93 -33.45
C GLY A 255 17.20 7.16 -33.51
N GLY A 256 17.78 7.60 -32.38
CA GLY A 256 18.51 8.87 -32.30
C GLY A 256 17.64 10.06 -31.88
N TYR A 257 16.39 9.82 -31.45
CA TYR A 257 15.49 10.79 -30.84
C TYR A 257 15.17 10.41 -29.39
N ALA A 258 15.03 11.43 -28.54
CA ALA A 258 14.39 11.33 -27.23
C ALA A 258 12.96 11.86 -27.33
N TYR A 259 12.01 11.07 -26.84
CA TYR A 259 10.58 11.38 -26.80
C TYR A 259 10.21 11.69 -25.35
N ILE A 260 9.71 12.90 -25.08
CA ILE A 260 9.58 13.44 -23.72
C ILE A 260 8.23 14.16 -23.58
N ASN A 261 7.50 13.89 -22.50
CA ASN A 261 6.23 14.53 -22.18
C ASN A 261 6.38 15.52 -21.02
N ASN A 262 5.82 16.72 -21.19
CA ASN A 262 5.97 17.85 -20.29
C ASN A 262 4.62 18.41 -19.84
N THR A 263 4.48 18.65 -18.54
CA THR A 263 3.31 19.26 -17.90
C THR A 263 3.63 20.70 -17.48
N TYR A 264 2.65 21.61 -17.57
CA TYR A 264 2.83 23.01 -17.18
C TYR A 264 2.09 23.29 -15.87
N TYR A 265 2.82 23.83 -14.88
CA TYR A 265 2.33 24.13 -13.54
C TYR A 265 2.53 25.62 -13.22
N ASP A 266 1.53 26.24 -12.59
CA ASP A 266 1.51 27.64 -12.20
C ASP A 266 1.97 27.75 -10.73
N PHE A 267 3.28 27.87 -10.53
CA PHE A 267 3.90 27.85 -9.19
C PHE A 267 3.43 29.02 -8.30
N GLU A 268 3.03 30.16 -8.87
CA GLU A 268 2.50 31.29 -8.10
C GLU A 268 1.08 31.04 -7.58
N LYS A 269 0.25 30.32 -8.36
CA LYS A 269 -1.12 29.95 -7.97
C LYS A 269 -1.23 28.55 -7.35
N LYS A 270 -0.14 27.78 -7.37
CA LYS A 270 -0.05 26.37 -6.93
C LYS A 270 -1.09 25.46 -7.58
N GLN A 271 -1.21 25.52 -8.91
CA GLN A 271 -2.18 24.73 -9.67
C GLN A 271 -1.60 24.27 -11.02
N HIS A 272 -2.05 23.12 -11.53
CA HIS A 272 -1.78 22.72 -12.91
C HIS A 272 -2.50 23.67 -13.88
N THR A 273 -1.88 24.02 -15.01
CA THR A 273 -2.48 24.93 -16.00
C THR A 273 -3.54 24.27 -16.90
N GLY A 274 -3.68 22.94 -16.79
CA GLY A 274 -4.45 22.13 -17.74
C GLY A 274 -3.77 21.96 -19.10
N GLN A 275 -2.47 22.29 -19.23
CA GLN A 275 -1.70 22.19 -20.46
C GLN A 275 -0.56 21.18 -20.34
N SER A 276 -0.27 20.46 -21.42
CA SER A 276 0.87 19.55 -21.54
C SER A 276 1.29 19.44 -23.01
N LYS A 277 2.57 19.13 -23.25
CA LYS A 277 3.14 18.90 -24.58
C LYS A 277 3.95 17.61 -24.61
N PHE A 278 4.04 17.03 -25.80
CA PHE A 278 5.02 16.03 -26.17
C PHE A 278 6.10 16.69 -27.03
N PHE A 279 7.35 16.32 -26.80
CA PHE A 279 8.53 16.82 -27.48
C PHE A 279 9.32 15.65 -28.08
N THR A 280 9.84 15.89 -29.27
CA THR A 280 10.91 15.10 -29.89
C THR A 280 12.19 15.90 -29.82
N VAL A 281 13.26 15.30 -29.32
CA VAL A 281 14.59 15.93 -29.19
C VAL A 281 15.58 15.10 -29.98
N ASP A 282 16.22 15.73 -30.97
CA ASP A 282 17.33 15.12 -31.71
C ASP A 282 18.53 14.98 -30.77
N ILE A 283 19.02 13.75 -30.64
CA ILE A 283 20.19 13.41 -29.81
C ILE A 283 21.29 12.72 -30.63
N SER A 284 21.27 12.90 -31.97
CA SER A 284 22.31 12.37 -32.85
C SER A 284 23.68 13.00 -32.55
N ASP A 285 23.70 14.30 -32.23
CA ASP A 285 24.82 14.96 -31.55
C ASP A 285 24.59 14.95 -30.02
N LYS A 286 25.44 14.21 -29.30
CA LYS A 286 25.38 14.09 -27.83
C LYS A 286 25.94 15.32 -27.09
N GLU A 287 26.65 16.22 -27.77
CA GLU A 287 27.12 17.50 -27.21
C GLU A 287 26.10 18.62 -27.42
N ALA A 288 25.35 18.61 -28.53
CA ALA A 288 24.41 19.66 -28.93
C ALA A 288 22.98 19.16 -29.29
N PRO A 289 22.28 18.43 -28.39
CA PRO A 289 20.92 17.96 -28.64
C PRO A 289 19.90 19.11 -28.72
N PHE A 290 18.90 19.01 -29.59
CA PHE A 290 17.92 20.09 -29.86
C PHE A 290 16.49 19.58 -30.08
N ILE A 291 15.49 20.38 -29.71
CA ILE A 291 14.07 20.06 -29.95
C ILE A 291 13.81 20.04 -31.47
N ALA A 292 13.42 18.88 -32.00
CA ALA A 292 13.12 18.67 -33.40
C ALA A 292 11.66 19.00 -33.74
N GLY A 293 10.72 18.69 -32.83
CA GLY A 293 9.28 18.86 -33.00
C GLY A 293 8.53 18.83 -31.68
N SER A 294 7.23 19.17 -31.70
CA SER A 294 6.36 19.10 -30.52
C SER A 294 4.88 19.14 -30.87
N CYS A 295 4.03 18.53 -30.05
CA CYS A 295 2.57 18.65 -30.14
C CYS A 295 1.90 18.77 -28.77
N SER A 296 0.66 19.28 -28.74
CA SER A 296 -0.14 19.35 -27.51
C SER A 296 -0.74 17.99 -27.16
N VAL A 297 -0.77 17.63 -25.88
CA VAL A 297 -1.27 16.35 -25.36
C VAL A 297 -2.18 16.53 -24.15
N PRO A 298 -2.94 15.50 -23.71
CA PRO A 298 -3.77 15.57 -22.51
C PRO A 298 -2.99 16.03 -21.26
N ALA A 299 -3.67 16.80 -20.41
CA ALA A 299 -3.06 17.43 -19.24
C ALA A 299 -2.50 16.41 -18.25
N ASN A 300 -1.34 16.71 -17.66
CA ASN A 300 -0.63 15.83 -16.73
C ASN A 300 -0.37 14.44 -17.35
N SER A 301 0.30 14.44 -18.51
CA SER A 301 0.82 13.22 -19.13
C SER A 301 2.03 12.71 -18.33
N TRP A 302 2.11 11.41 -18.02
CA TRP A 302 3.09 10.85 -17.07
C TRP A 302 4.18 10.01 -17.74
N SER A 303 3.83 8.82 -18.26
CA SER A 303 4.75 7.90 -18.94
C SER A 303 4.80 8.15 -20.45
N VAL A 304 5.86 7.63 -21.09
CA VAL A 304 6.04 7.62 -22.54
C VAL A 304 6.75 6.35 -23.00
N TYR A 305 6.17 5.69 -23.99
CA TYR A 305 6.76 4.56 -24.71
C TYR A 305 6.73 4.83 -26.22
N ALA A 306 7.70 4.34 -27.01
CA ALA A 306 7.69 4.51 -28.47
C ALA A 306 8.13 3.25 -29.23
N SER A 307 7.31 2.78 -30.17
CA SER A 307 7.57 1.61 -31.00
C SER A 307 7.01 1.78 -32.41
N GLY A 308 7.76 1.34 -33.40
CA GLY A 308 7.53 1.69 -34.81
C GLY A 308 7.39 3.21 -34.95
N ASP A 309 6.45 3.63 -35.77
CA ASP A 309 6.19 5.06 -36.05
C ASP A 309 5.21 5.70 -35.05
N HIS A 310 5.08 5.13 -33.85
CA HIS A 310 4.11 5.56 -32.84
C HIS A 310 4.73 5.77 -31.45
N ALA A 311 4.23 6.78 -30.74
CA ALA A 311 4.45 6.99 -29.31
C ALA A 311 3.13 6.87 -28.53
N PHE A 312 3.23 6.43 -27.28
CA PHE A 312 2.12 6.10 -26.40
C PHE A 312 2.32 6.81 -25.05
N LEU A 313 1.31 7.52 -24.57
CA LEU A 313 1.36 8.32 -23.35
C LEU A 313 0.21 8.00 -22.40
N THR A 314 0.48 7.85 -21.10
CA THR A 314 -0.53 7.96 -20.04
C THR A 314 -0.75 9.42 -19.66
N SER A 315 -1.96 9.73 -19.20
CA SER A 315 -2.33 11.02 -18.61
C SER A 315 -3.37 10.78 -17.53
N SER A 316 -3.27 11.50 -16.41
CA SER A 316 -4.16 11.36 -15.25
C SER A 316 -4.39 12.69 -14.55
N ILE A 317 -5.66 13.00 -14.25
CA ILE A 317 -6.07 14.21 -13.53
C ILE A 317 -6.75 13.79 -12.23
N TYR A 318 -6.06 13.97 -11.11
CA TYR A 318 -6.62 13.84 -9.76
C TYR A 318 -7.45 15.08 -9.40
N ASP A 319 -8.45 14.89 -8.54
CA ASP A 319 -9.40 15.92 -8.11
C ASP A 319 -9.57 15.87 -6.58
N ASP A 320 -8.94 16.84 -5.90
CA ASP A 320 -8.84 16.91 -4.44
C ASP A 320 -10.20 17.09 -3.73
N GLU A 321 -11.26 17.54 -4.44
CA GLU A 321 -12.59 17.70 -3.83
C GLU A 321 -13.31 16.36 -3.63
N ILE A 322 -13.04 15.39 -4.51
CA ILE A 322 -13.65 14.05 -4.51
C ILE A 322 -12.68 12.93 -4.10
N GLU A 323 -11.39 13.25 -3.92
CA GLU A 323 -10.31 12.29 -3.62
C GLU A 323 -10.18 11.18 -4.69
N ASP A 324 -10.33 11.56 -5.97
CA ASP A 324 -10.40 10.61 -7.09
C ASP A 324 -9.76 11.14 -8.39
N TYR A 325 -9.33 10.23 -9.27
CA TYR A 325 -8.91 10.50 -10.64
C TYR A 325 -10.12 10.76 -11.54
N LYS A 326 -10.40 12.04 -11.77
CA LYS A 326 -11.51 12.54 -12.61
C LYS A 326 -11.42 12.10 -14.07
N ASN A 327 -10.21 11.94 -14.59
CA ASN A 327 -9.93 11.42 -15.94
C ASN A 327 -8.57 10.72 -15.93
N SER A 328 -8.47 9.58 -16.62
CA SER A 328 -7.19 9.10 -17.18
C SER A 328 -7.35 8.71 -18.64
N VAL A 329 -6.27 8.82 -19.42
CA VAL A 329 -6.29 8.73 -20.89
C VAL A 329 -5.00 8.07 -21.39
N LEU A 330 -5.11 7.11 -22.31
CA LEU A 330 -4.04 6.76 -23.25
C LEU A 330 -4.10 7.72 -24.44
N GLN A 331 -3.00 8.36 -24.79
CA GLN A 331 -2.85 9.13 -26.03
C GLN A 331 -1.79 8.48 -26.93
N ILE A 332 -2.19 8.09 -28.13
CA ILE A 332 -1.30 7.62 -29.20
C ILE A 332 -0.93 8.82 -30.08
N ILE A 333 0.34 8.88 -30.48
CA ILE A 333 0.94 9.94 -31.31
C ILE A 333 1.64 9.29 -32.50
N ASP A 334 1.36 9.78 -33.70
CA ASP A 334 2.14 9.51 -34.91
C ASP A 334 3.48 10.27 -34.82
N ILE A 335 4.59 9.54 -34.95
CA ILE A 335 5.97 10.03 -34.94
C ILE A 335 6.74 9.63 -36.21
N SER A 336 6.02 9.34 -37.31
CA SER A 336 6.61 9.00 -38.63
C SER A 336 7.44 10.13 -39.26
N ASP A 337 7.22 11.38 -38.82
CA ASP A 337 8.14 12.50 -38.97
C ASP A 337 8.36 13.11 -37.57
N GLU A 338 9.53 12.87 -36.97
CA GLU A 338 9.84 13.38 -35.63
C GLU A 338 9.86 14.91 -35.55
N LYS A 339 9.83 15.66 -36.66
CA LYS A 339 9.70 17.13 -36.63
C LYS A 339 8.24 17.60 -36.57
N ASN A 340 7.29 16.74 -36.94
CA ASN A 340 5.86 17.05 -37.00
C ASN A 340 5.00 15.97 -36.28
N PRO A 341 5.31 15.60 -35.02
CA PRO A 341 4.54 14.59 -34.30
C PRO A 341 3.08 15.04 -34.11
N ALA A 342 2.13 14.11 -34.19
CA ALA A 342 0.69 14.43 -34.19
C ALA A 342 -0.16 13.43 -33.37
N PRO A 343 -1.11 13.89 -32.53
CA PRO A 343 -2.06 13.00 -31.86
C PRO A 343 -2.90 12.18 -32.86
N LEU A 344 -2.87 10.84 -32.75
CA LEU A 344 -3.50 9.91 -33.69
C LEU A 344 -4.79 9.29 -33.13
N GLY A 345 -4.72 8.66 -31.96
CA GLY A 345 -5.80 7.89 -31.35
C GLY A 345 -5.76 7.97 -29.83
N LYS A 346 -6.87 7.66 -29.14
CA LYS A 346 -6.94 7.73 -27.67
C LYS A 346 -8.07 6.89 -27.08
N CYS A 347 -7.92 6.47 -25.83
CA CYS A 347 -8.99 5.88 -25.03
C CYS A 347 -8.92 6.36 -23.57
N SER A 348 -10.06 6.39 -22.88
CA SER A 348 -10.09 6.66 -21.43
C SER A 348 -9.68 5.41 -20.65
N ILE A 349 -8.91 5.58 -19.58
CA ILE A 349 -8.46 4.51 -18.67
C ILE A 349 -9.18 4.67 -17.31
N PRO A 350 -9.71 3.61 -16.70
CA PRO A 350 -10.22 3.64 -15.32
C PRO A 350 -9.10 3.87 -14.28
N GLY A 351 -9.35 4.71 -13.27
CA GLY A 351 -8.37 4.98 -12.22
C GLY A 351 -7.31 6.00 -12.62
N GLY A 352 -6.13 5.92 -12.01
CA GLY A 352 -4.97 6.80 -12.27
C GLY A 352 -3.87 6.05 -13.03
N ALA A 353 -3.83 6.18 -14.35
CA ALA A 353 -2.84 5.51 -15.20
C ALA A 353 -1.43 6.06 -14.98
N TRP A 354 -0.46 5.18 -14.72
CA TRP A 354 0.93 5.54 -14.40
C TRP A 354 1.89 5.16 -15.53
N GLU A 355 2.46 3.95 -15.52
CA GLU A 355 3.48 3.48 -16.45
C GLU A 355 2.89 2.49 -17.48
N ILE A 356 3.63 2.28 -18.57
CA ILE A 356 3.23 1.44 -19.71
C ILE A 356 4.36 0.49 -20.07
N ASP A 357 4.02 -0.77 -20.31
CA ASP A 357 4.84 -1.69 -21.11
C ASP A 357 3.97 -2.40 -22.18
N ILE A 358 4.61 -3.07 -23.14
CA ILE A 358 3.96 -3.61 -24.36
C ILE A 358 4.24 -5.10 -24.56
N LYS A 359 3.26 -5.80 -25.10
CA LYS A 359 3.45 -7.12 -25.73
C LYS A 359 2.57 -7.22 -26.96
N ASP A 360 3.18 -7.54 -28.10
CA ASP A 360 2.50 -7.60 -29.41
C ASP A 360 1.70 -6.31 -29.68
N ASP A 361 0.44 -6.39 -30.09
CA ASP A 361 -0.47 -5.23 -30.25
C ASP A 361 -1.28 -4.91 -28.96
N PHE A 362 -0.73 -5.20 -27.77
CA PHE A 362 -1.35 -4.89 -26.48
C PHE A 362 -0.42 -4.07 -25.56
N LEU A 363 -0.94 -2.96 -25.03
CA LEU A 363 -0.32 -2.22 -23.93
C LEU A 363 -0.86 -2.71 -22.58
N PHE A 364 0.01 -2.68 -21.58
CA PHE A 364 -0.27 -3.02 -20.20
C PHE A 364 0.04 -1.78 -19.36
N VAL A 365 -0.98 -1.20 -18.73
CA VAL A 365 -0.87 0.09 -18.03
C VAL A 365 -1.11 -0.11 -16.53
N SER A 366 -0.18 0.35 -15.69
CA SER A 366 -0.32 0.31 -14.24
C SER A 366 -1.33 1.35 -13.75
N ASN A 367 -2.16 1.00 -12.77
CA ASN A 367 -3.18 1.88 -12.21
C ASN A 367 -2.94 2.17 -10.72
N ASN A 368 -2.85 3.45 -10.37
CA ASN A 368 -2.64 3.97 -9.02
C ASN A 368 -3.84 3.68 -8.08
N LYS A 369 -5.00 3.28 -8.62
CA LYS A 369 -6.15 2.73 -7.86
C LYS A 369 -6.04 1.22 -7.55
N GLY A 370 -4.90 0.62 -7.92
CA GLY A 370 -4.73 -0.82 -8.03
C GLY A 370 -5.09 -1.31 -9.43
N GLY A 371 -4.32 -2.29 -9.90
CA GLY A 371 -4.61 -3.02 -11.12
C GLY A 371 -3.74 -2.70 -12.34
N VAL A 372 -4.00 -3.47 -13.40
CA VAL A 372 -3.37 -3.36 -14.71
C VAL A 372 -4.46 -3.35 -15.77
N SER A 373 -4.53 -2.29 -16.59
CA SER A 373 -5.41 -2.22 -17.76
C SER A 373 -4.69 -2.76 -18.99
N VAL A 374 -5.36 -3.65 -19.74
CA VAL A 374 -4.86 -4.16 -21.03
C VAL A 374 -5.59 -3.45 -22.17
N ILE A 375 -4.84 -2.84 -23.09
CA ILE A 375 -5.36 -2.02 -24.18
C ILE A 375 -4.88 -2.59 -25.51
N ASN A 376 -5.82 -3.02 -26.35
CA ASN A 376 -5.55 -3.39 -27.74
C ASN A 376 -5.25 -2.13 -28.55
N ILE A 377 -4.11 -2.13 -29.22
CA ILE A 377 -3.61 -1.06 -30.08
C ILE A 377 -3.42 -1.52 -31.54
N SER A 378 -4.09 -2.59 -31.97
CA SER A 378 -4.06 -3.06 -33.38
C SER A 378 -4.48 -1.93 -34.33
N ASP A 379 -5.63 -1.30 -34.06
CA ASP A 379 -5.99 0.00 -34.62
C ASP A 379 -5.45 1.12 -33.72
N LYS A 380 -4.44 1.83 -34.22
CA LYS A 380 -3.72 2.88 -33.49
C LYS A 380 -4.45 4.23 -33.53
N SER A 381 -5.54 4.34 -34.30
CA SER A 381 -6.49 5.46 -34.26
C SER A 381 -7.64 5.23 -33.27
N ALA A 382 -8.02 3.97 -33.04
CA ALA A 382 -9.12 3.57 -32.15
C ALA A 382 -8.69 2.49 -31.11
N PRO A 383 -7.73 2.80 -30.20
CA PRO A 383 -7.33 1.88 -29.15
C PRO A 383 -8.49 1.59 -28.18
N ALA A 384 -8.54 0.38 -27.63
CA ALA A 384 -9.64 -0.06 -26.78
C ALA A 384 -9.16 -0.98 -25.64
N ILE A 385 -9.68 -0.78 -24.43
CA ILE A 385 -9.44 -1.69 -23.30
C ILE A 385 -10.12 -3.03 -23.58
N THR A 386 -9.38 -4.12 -23.40
CA THR A 386 -9.89 -5.49 -23.60
C THR A 386 -10.08 -6.27 -22.29
N THR A 387 -9.27 -5.98 -21.26
CA THR A 387 -9.47 -6.52 -19.90
C THR A 387 -8.78 -5.62 -18.87
N ASN A 388 -9.10 -5.81 -17.59
CA ASN A 388 -8.41 -5.21 -16.47
C ASN A 388 -8.20 -6.27 -15.39
N LEU A 389 -7.00 -6.33 -14.82
CA LEU A 389 -6.76 -7.01 -13.55
C LEU A 389 -6.88 -5.98 -12.42
N VAL A 390 -7.53 -6.31 -11.31
CA VAL A 390 -7.60 -5.46 -10.10
C VAL A 390 -6.59 -5.96 -9.06
N THR A 391 -5.96 -5.05 -8.32
CA THR A 391 -5.09 -5.36 -7.17
C THR A 391 -5.54 -4.58 -5.94
N ASN A 392 -5.02 -4.97 -4.76
CA ASN A 392 -5.34 -4.34 -3.48
C ASN A 392 -4.31 -3.26 -3.08
N GLY A 393 -3.35 -2.94 -3.96
CA GLY A 393 -2.30 -1.96 -3.73
C GLY A 393 -2.45 -0.76 -4.67
N ASN A 394 -1.44 0.10 -4.70
CA ASN A 394 -1.31 1.11 -5.75
C ASN A 394 -0.31 0.54 -6.76
N SER A 395 -0.73 0.22 -7.97
CA SER A 395 0.18 -0.26 -9.00
C SER A 395 0.89 0.93 -9.63
N TYR A 396 2.17 1.12 -9.28
CA TYR A 396 3.00 2.23 -9.77
C TYR A 396 3.63 1.87 -11.12
N ASP A 397 4.32 0.75 -11.23
CA ASP A 397 5.03 0.35 -12.45
C ASP A 397 4.77 -1.11 -12.84
N ILE A 398 4.97 -1.42 -14.13
CA ILE A 398 4.83 -2.75 -14.71
C ILE A 398 5.93 -3.01 -15.74
N ALA A 399 6.52 -4.22 -15.70
CA ALA A 399 7.42 -4.73 -16.71
C ALA A 399 6.96 -6.11 -17.22
N ILE A 400 7.12 -6.39 -18.51
CA ILE A 400 6.76 -7.65 -19.16
C ILE A 400 8.03 -8.43 -19.56
N ASP A 401 8.10 -9.72 -19.21
CA ASP A 401 9.14 -10.66 -19.69
C ASP A 401 8.44 -11.94 -20.20
N GLY A 402 8.20 -11.98 -21.52
CA GLY A 402 7.54 -13.10 -22.20
C GLY A 402 6.05 -13.21 -21.86
N ASP A 403 5.65 -14.30 -21.21
CA ASP A 403 4.26 -14.60 -20.83
C ASP A 403 3.92 -14.15 -19.40
N TYR A 404 4.74 -13.25 -18.83
CA TYR A 404 4.62 -12.78 -17.45
C TYR A 404 4.76 -11.27 -17.34
N GLY A 405 3.91 -10.68 -16.49
CA GLY A 405 4.04 -9.31 -16.01
C GLY A 405 4.51 -9.26 -14.56
N TYR A 406 5.23 -8.20 -14.21
CA TYR A 406 5.79 -7.94 -12.89
C TYR A 406 5.38 -6.53 -12.50
N VAL A 407 4.68 -6.37 -11.39
CA VAL A 407 4.06 -5.09 -11.00
C VAL A 407 4.56 -4.64 -9.64
N ALA A 408 4.95 -3.36 -9.56
CA ALA A 408 5.24 -2.67 -8.30
C ALA A 408 3.92 -2.21 -7.66
N ASP A 409 3.33 -3.06 -6.82
CA ASP A 409 1.99 -2.86 -6.22
C ASP A 409 2.04 -2.09 -4.88
N GLY A 410 2.95 -1.12 -4.80
CA GLY A 410 3.14 -0.26 -3.63
C GLY A 410 3.50 -1.05 -2.37
N PHE A 411 2.73 -0.87 -1.29
CA PHE A 411 2.92 -1.57 -0.01
C PHE A 411 2.73 -3.10 -0.07
N ASN A 412 2.17 -3.64 -1.16
CA ASN A 412 2.10 -5.09 -1.38
C ASN A 412 3.40 -5.68 -1.94
N GLY A 413 4.34 -4.83 -2.38
CA GLY A 413 5.62 -5.23 -2.95
C GLY A 413 5.53 -5.65 -4.43
N LEU A 414 6.18 -6.75 -4.78
CA LEU A 414 6.15 -7.32 -6.12
C LEU A 414 4.93 -8.23 -6.30
N LEU A 415 4.14 -7.99 -7.34
CA LEU A 415 3.10 -8.88 -7.83
C LEU A 415 3.56 -9.53 -9.15
N ILE A 416 3.38 -10.84 -9.30
CA ILE A 416 3.68 -11.58 -10.55
C ILE A 416 2.38 -12.06 -11.18
N ILE A 417 2.18 -11.74 -12.46
CA ILE A 417 0.97 -12.08 -13.23
C ILE A 417 1.31 -12.94 -14.46
N ALA A 418 0.44 -13.87 -14.80
CA ALA A 418 0.47 -14.61 -16.06
C ALA A 418 -0.29 -13.83 -17.14
N ILE A 419 0.20 -13.91 -18.39
CA ILE A 419 -0.40 -13.29 -19.58
C ILE A 419 -0.71 -14.40 -20.56
N GLN A 420 -1.88 -15.02 -20.42
CA GLN A 420 -2.25 -16.21 -21.19
C GLN A 420 -2.90 -15.84 -22.52
N LYS A 421 -2.50 -16.52 -23.60
CA LYS A 421 -3.07 -16.34 -24.94
C LYS A 421 -4.33 -17.18 -25.11
N LYS A 422 -5.51 -16.54 -25.20
CA LYS A 422 -6.78 -17.23 -25.43
C LYS A 422 -6.99 -17.48 -26.93
N GLU A 423 -6.63 -18.67 -27.41
CA GLU A 423 -6.91 -19.07 -28.80
C GLU A 423 -8.42 -19.18 -29.06
N PRO A 424 -8.94 -18.73 -30.23
CA PRO A 424 -10.35 -18.86 -30.59
C PRO A 424 -10.67 -20.31 -30.99
N GLY A 425 -11.09 -21.12 -30.01
CA GLY A 425 -11.42 -22.54 -30.17
C GLY A 425 -12.90 -22.88 -29.93
N GLU A 426 -13.35 -23.97 -30.52
CA GLU A 426 -14.75 -24.46 -30.46
C GLU A 426 -15.22 -24.71 -29.02
N GLY A 427 -16.52 -24.49 -28.77
CA GLY A 427 -17.09 -24.63 -27.43
C GLY A 427 -17.18 -23.33 -26.65
N MET A 428 -17.31 -22.18 -27.33
CA MET A 428 -17.85 -20.96 -26.72
C MET A 428 -19.26 -21.26 -26.17
N ILE A 429 -19.34 -21.62 -24.89
CA ILE A 429 -20.50 -21.26 -24.08
C ILE A 429 -20.54 -19.74 -24.18
N ILE A 430 -21.51 -19.24 -24.93
CA ILE A 430 -21.87 -17.83 -24.91
C ILE A 430 -22.46 -17.62 -23.52
N HIS A 431 -21.61 -17.20 -22.58
CA HIS A 431 -22.08 -16.36 -21.48
C HIS A 431 -22.76 -15.18 -22.17
N GLU A 432 -24.10 -15.13 -22.07
CA GLU A 432 -24.89 -14.03 -22.63
C GLU A 432 -24.34 -12.70 -22.06
N GLU A 433 -24.48 -11.59 -22.79
CA GLU A 433 -24.05 -10.29 -22.27
C GLU A 433 -24.85 -9.98 -20.99
N GLY A 434 -24.21 -10.12 -19.82
CA GLY A 434 -24.86 -10.08 -18.49
C GLY A 434 -24.98 -11.43 -17.76
N ALA A 435 -24.35 -12.51 -18.22
CA ALA A 435 -24.32 -13.80 -17.54
C ALA A 435 -23.30 -13.83 -16.38
N ASN A 436 -23.76 -13.34 -15.23
CA ASN A 436 -23.07 -13.22 -13.93
C ASN A 436 -22.09 -14.38 -13.63
N LEU A 437 -20.85 -14.06 -13.30
CA LEU A 437 -19.79 -15.00 -12.90
C LEU A 437 -19.84 -15.25 -11.38
N PRO A 438 -19.50 -16.46 -10.89
CA PRO A 438 -19.52 -16.72 -9.45
C PRO A 438 -18.36 -16.01 -8.73
N PRO A 439 -18.60 -15.45 -7.53
CA PRO A 439 -17.57 -14.75 -6.76
C PRO A 439 -16.57 -15.75 -6.18
N VAL A 440 -15.33 -15.33 -5.91
CA VAL A 440 -14.26 -16.19 -5.39
C VAL A 440 -14.12 -16.01 -3.89
N ALA A 441 -14.55 -17.00 -3.11
CA ALA A 441 -14.34 -17.04 -1.66
C ALA A 441 -12.86 -17.32 -1.30
N SER A 442 -12.27 -16.48 -0.45
CA SER A 442 -11.03 -16.78 0.27
C SER A 442 -11.18 -16.60 1.78
N ILE A 443 -10.45 -17.42 2.55
CA ILE A 443 -10.34 -17.33 4.01
C ILE A 443 -8.86 -17.16 4.33
N ASP A 444 -8.55 -16.10 5.06
CA ASP A 444 -7.27 -15.91 5.74
C ASP A 444 -7.50 -15.93 7.26
N ILE A 445 -6.53 -16.47 8.03
CA ILE A 445 -6.68 -16.74 9.46
C ILE A 445 -5.47 -16.22 10.24
N TYR A 446 -5.72 -15.32 11.17
CA TYR A 446 -4.72 -14.60 11.97
C TYR A 446 -4.99 -14.73 13.48
N GLY A 447 -4.07 -14.27 14.31
CA GLY A 447 -4.15 -14.33 15.78
C GLY A 447 -2.94 -15.03 16.40
N ASP A 448 -2.90 -15.09 17.73
CA ASP A 448 -1.75 -15.59 18.48
C ASP A 448 -1.66 -17.12 18.46
N ARG A 449 -0.96 -17.61 17.43
CA ARG A 449 -0.67 -19.02 17.20
C ARG A 449 0.37 -19.53 18.19
N LEU A 450 0.09 -20.68 18.80
CA LEU A 450 1.08 -21.44 19.58
C LEU A 450 2.18 -21.94 18.62
N SER A 451 1.79 -22.66 17.56
CA SER A 451 2.64 -23.00 16.41
C SER A 451 1.76 -23.42 15.22
N GLY A 452 2.16 -23.14 13.98
CA GLY A 452 1.37 -23.47 12.79
C GLY A 452 -0.02 -22.83 12.86
N ASP A 453 -1.06 -23.57 12.46
CA ASP A 453 -2.48 -23.17 12.58
C ASP A 453 -3.14 -23.60 13.91
N ILE A 454 -2.33 -23.75 14.97
CA ILE A 454 -2.77 -24.01 16.34
C ILE A 454 -2.79 -22.69 17.11
N PHE A 455 -3.95 -22.30 17.65
CA PHE A 455 -4.16 -21.08 18.43
C PHE A 455 -4.30 -21.40 19.91
N LEU A 456 -3.88 -20.46 20.77
CA LEU A 456 -4.07 -20.60 22.22
C LEU A 456 -5.54 -20.35 22.58
N LYS A 457 -6.11 -21.21 23.44
CA LYS A 457 -7.40 -20.99 24.10
C LYS A 457 -7.51 -19.60 24.74
N ASN A 458 -8.71 -19.03 24.74
CA ASN A 458 -9.08 -17.68 25.19
C ASN A 458 -8.49 -16.50 24.38
N ASN A 459 -7.54 -16.73 23.47
CA ASN A 459 -7.06 -15.69 22.56
C ASN A 459 -7.98 -15.50 21.35
N PRO A 460 -7.99 -14.29 20.76
CA PRO A 460 -8.74 -14.02 19.54
C PRO A 460 -8.08 -14.70 18.33
N VAL A 461 -8.91 -15.41 17.57
CA VAL A 461 -8.62 -15.85 16.20
C VAL A 461 -9.40 -14.94 15.27
N TYR A 462 -8.73 -14.39 14.26
CA TYR A 462 -9.34 -13.44 13.32
C TYR A 462 -9.48 -14.12 11.97
N LEU A 463 -10.68 -14.03 11.40
CA LEU A 463 -11.07 -14.63 10.13
C LEU A 463 -11.33 -13.50 9.14
N SER A 464 -10.68 -13.53 7.98
CA SER A 464 -10.83 -12.50 6.94
C SER A 464 -11.20 -13.10 5.60
N ALA A 465 -12.13 -12.41 4.93
CA ALA A 465 -12.52 -12.61 3.56
C ALA A 465 -11.93 -11.52 2.63
N ALA A 466 -10.95 -10.72 3.08
CA ALA A 466 -10.41 -9.58 2.33
C ALA A 466 -9.65 -9.96 1.03
N ASN A 467 -9.26 -11.23 0.87
CA ASN A 467 -8.78 -11.78 -0.41
C ASN A 467 -9.88 -12.51 -1.21
N SER A 468 -11.14 -12.42 -0.79
CA SER A 468 -12.28 -12.76 -1.66
C SER A 468 -12.54 -11.62 -2.63
N TYR A 469 -12.94 -11.94 -3.85
CA TYR A 469 -13.22 -10.95 -4.88
C TYR A 469 -14.33 -11.41 -5.81
N ASP A 470 -14.97 -10.44 -6.46
CA ASP A 470 -15.93 -10.68 -7.50
C ASP A 470 -15.28 -10.43 -8.88
N PRO A 471 -15.39 -11.35 -9.86
CA PRO A 471 -14.83 -11.15 -11.20
C PRO A 471 -15.39 -9.93 -11.96
N GLU A 472 -16.62 -9.50 -11.65
CA GLU A 472 -17.32 -8.36 -12.26
C GLU A 472 -17.32 -7.12 -11.34
N ASN A 473 -16.62 -7.20 -10.20
CA ASN A 473 -16.56 -6.20 -9.13
C ASN A 473 -17.94 -5.85 -8.54
N ALA A 474 -18.83 -6.83 -8.45
CA ALA A 474 -20.13 -6.73 -7.79
C ALA A 474 -20.01 -6.53 -6.27
N GLY A 475 -21.12 -6.10 -5.64
CA GLY A 475 -21.18 -5.85 -4.21
C GLY A 475 -21.28 -7.16 -3.41
N LEU A 476 -20.15 -7.62 -2.87
CA LEU A 476 -20.08 -8.88 -2.12
C LEU A 476 -20.77 -8.86 -0.75
N PHE A 477 -21.49 -9.96 -0.48
CA PHE A 477 -22.07 -10.36 0.80
C PHE A 477 -21.31 -11.58 1.35
N TYR A 478 -21.20 -11.66 2.68
CA TYR A 478 -20.38 -12.67 3.38
C TYR A 478 -21.19 -13.33 4.50
N THR A 479 -21.19 -14.66 4.54
CA THR A 479 -21.80 -15.46 5.60
C THR A 479 -20.79 -16.47 6.13
N TRP A 480 -20.39 -16.29 7.39
CA TRP A 480 -19.44 -17.17 8.07
C TRP A 480 -20.17 -18.23 8.89
N HIS A 481 -19.59 -19.43 8.97
CA HIS A 481 -20.01 -20.50 9.86
C HIS A 481 -18.81 -21.09 10.60
N VAL A 482 -19.00 -21.51 11.85
CA VAL A 482 -18.03 -22.27 12.63
C VAL A 482 -18.69 -23.56 13.10
N ASN A 483 -18.09 -24.72 12.79
CA ASN A 483 -18.68 -26.06 13.01
C ASN A 483 -20.12 -26.22 12.49
N GLY A 484 -20.49 -25.46 11.44
CA GLY A 484 -21.82 -25.48 10.84
C GLY A 484 -22.84 -24.49 11.44
N TYR A 485 -22.49 -23.75 12.49
CA TYR A 485 -23.34 -22.70 13.08
C TYR A 485 -23.00 -21.34 12.47
N GLU A 486 -24.00 -20.58 12.02
CA GLU A 486 -23.82 -19.26 11.39
C GLU A 486 -23.33 -18.22 12.42
N VAL A 487 -22.28 -17.47 12.06
CA VAL A 487 -21.78 -16.33 12.83
C VAL A 487 -22.71 -15.14 12.59
N THR A 488 -23.47 -14.74 13.61
CA THR A 488 -24.45 -13.65 13.51
C THR A 488 -24.10 -12.49 14.45
N ASP A 489 -24.40 -11.25 14.03
CA ASP A 489 -24.28 -10.06 14.88
C ASP A 489 -25.48 -9.98 15.83
N ILE A 490 -25.21 -10.21 17.13
CA ILE A 490 -26.22 -10.21 18.20
C ILE A 490 -25.98 -9.02 19.14
N ASN A 491 -26.38 -7.84 18.68
CA ASN A 491 -26.54 -6.62 19.49
C ASN A 491 -25.26 -5.98 20.08
N ASN A 492 -24.25 -5.72 19.22
CA ASN A 492 -23.34 -4.56 19.36
C ASN A 492 -22.57 -4.45 20.70
N ARG A 493 -21.33 -4.98 20.70
CA ARG A 493 -20.34 -5.13 21.81
C ARG A 493 -20.52 -6.36 22.71
N TYR A 494 -19.56 -7.29 22.63
CA TYR A 494 -19.16 -8.24 23.68
C TYR A 494 -20.29 -8.88 24.50
N ALA A 495 -21.19 -9.60 23.83
CA ALA A 495 -22.14 -10.50 24.49
C ALA A 495 -21.41 -11.66 25.18
N VAL A 496 -21.18 -11.55 26.50
CA VAL A 496 -20.81 -12.72 27.32
C VAL A 496 -22.08 -13.54 27.56
N ASN A 497 -22.02 -14.83 27.21
CA ASN A 497 -23.12 -15.80 27.20
C ASN A 497 -24.12 -15.63 26.05
N ASP A 498 -23.83 -16.30 24.94
CA ASP A 498 -24.76 -17.35 24.46
C ASP A 498 -23.97 -18.66 24.34
N TYR A 499 -24.56 -19.77 24.80
CA TYR A 499 -23.95 -21.10 24.73
C TYR A 499 -24.42 -21.79 23.43
N ILE A 500 -23.50 -22.01 22.50
CA ILE A 500 -23.75 -22.87 21.32
C ILE A 500 -22.97 -24.16 21.54
N ASP A 501 -23.67 -25.21 21.99
CA ASP A 501 -23.17 -26.59 22.17
C ASP A 501 -21.70 -26.70 22.66
N ASP A 502 -21.48 -26.27 23.91
CA ASP A 502 -20.18 -26.22 24.62
C ASP A 502 -19.09 -25.33 23.97
N ILE A 503 -19.45 -24.42 23.07
CA ILE A 503 -18.56 -23.38 22.51
C ILE A 503 -19.07 -22.00 22.93
N LEU A 504 -18.34 -21.32 23.84
CA LEU A 504 -18.56 -19.89 24.10
C LEU A 504 -17.85 -19.05 23.04
N MET A 505 -18.41 -19.01 21.82
CA MET A 505 -17.87 -18.16 20.75
C MET A 505 -18.35 -16.72 20.94
N LYS A 506 -17.41 -15.82 21.27
CA LYS A 506 -17.64 -14.37 21.10
C LYS A 506 -17.21 -13.98 19.69
N SER A 507 -18.11 -13.33 18.96
CA SER A 507 -17.84 -12.87 17.60
C SER A 507 -18.35 -11.45 17.35
N GLU A 508 -17.52 -10.65 16.69
CA GLU A 508 -17.78 -9.28 16.28
C GLU A 508 -17.52 -9.19 14.77
N MET A 509 -18.38 -8.47 14.03
CA MET A 509 -18.32 -8.34 12.57
C MET A 509 -18.04 -6.90 12.16
N THR A 510 -17.24 -6.70 11.10
CA THR A 510 -17.11 -5.37 10.49
C THR A 510 -18.35 -4.98 9.69
N GLU A 511 -18.48 -3.70 9.33
CA GLU A 511 -19.64 -3.13 8.59
C GLU A 511 -19.93 -3.83 7.24
N LYS A 512 -18.94 -4.53 6.67
CA LYS A 512 -19.08 -5.34 5.45
C LYS A 512 -19.34 -6.84 5.71
N LYS A 513 -19.27 -7.32 6.96
CA LYS A 513 -19.21 -8.75 7.35
C LYS A 513 -18.04 -9.57 6.77
N SER A 514 -17.11 -8.91 6.07
CA SER A 514 -15.94 -9.55 5.47
C SER A 514 -14.94 -10.07 6.51
N GLU A 515 -15.05 -9.66 7.77
CA GLU A 515 -14.10 -10.00 8.84
C GLU A 515 -14.86 -10.33 10.14
N VAL A 516 -14.34 -11.33 10.85
CA VAL A 516 -14.93 -11.91 12.07
C VAL A 516 -13.83 -12.19 13.09
N ILE A 517 -14.05 -11.80 14.35
CA ILE A 517 -13.29 -12.34 15.50
C ILE A 517 -13.98 -13.61 15.99
N CYS A 518 -13.22 -14.61 16.42
CA CYS A 518 -13.70 -15.73 17.24
C CYS A 518 -12.80 -15.89 18.47
N ILE A 519 -13.39 -15.98 19.66
CA ILE A 519 -12.70 -16.41 20.89
C ILE A 519 -13.19 -17.82 21.25
N PHE A 520 -12.28 -18.69 21.68
CA PHE A 520 -12.57 -20.10 21.98
C PHE A 520 -12.17 -20.48 23.40
N ASP A 521 -13.17 -20.76 24.25
CA ASP A 521 -12.99 -21.15 25.66
C ASP A 521 -12.64 -22.65 25.87
N ASN A 522 -12.71 -23.48 24.82
CA ASN A 522 -12.44 -24.92 24.88
C ASN A 522 -11.40 -25.37 23.83
N PRO A 523 -10.49 -26.30 24.16
CA PRO A 523 -9.62 -26.93 23.18
C PRO A 523 -10.39 -27.82 22.20
N GLY A 524 -9.98 -27.86 20.94
CA GLY A 524 -10.66 -28.64 19.91
C GLY A 524 -10.15 -28.42 18.49
N ILE A 525 -10.84 -29.03 17.53
CA ILE A 525 -10.67 -28.77 16.09
C ILE A 525 -11.97 -28.15 15.60
N TYR A 526 -11.86 -27.06 14.84
CA TYR A 526 -13.00 -26.29 14.36
C TYR A 526 -12.92 -26.12 12.84
N GLU A 527 -13.99 -26.46 12.13
CA GLU A 527 -14.16 -26.08 10.73
C GLU A 527 -14.70 -24.65 10.67
N VAL A 528 -13.99 -23.78 9.96
CA VAL A 528 -14.45 -22.44 9.57
C VAL A 528 -14.88 -22.50 8.11
N LYS A 529 -16.14 -22.19 7.82
CA LYS A 529 -16.66 -22.08 6.46
C LYS A 529 -17.09 -20.65 6.17
N LEU A 530 -16.62 -20.11 5.05
CA LEU A 530 -17.11 -18.86 4.46
C LEU A 530 -17.98 -19.20 3.25
N THR A 531 -19.13 -18.53 3.13
CA THR A 531 -19.85 -18.35 1.86
C THR A 531 -19.73 -16.88 1.44
N VAL A 532 -19.43 -16.65 0.17
CA VAL A 532 -19.42 -15.34 -0.48
C VAL A 532 -20.46 -15.33 -1.60
N SER A 533 -21.23 -14.25 -1.71
CA SER A 533 -22.26 -14.08 -2.74
C SER A 533 -22.25 -12.66 -3.31
N ASP A 534 -22.58 -12.51 -4.58
CA ASP A 534 -22.82 -11.23 -5.27
C ASP A 534 -24.31 -10.78 -5.19
N GLY A 535 -25.19 -11.63 -4.66
CA GLY A 535 -26.65 -11.46 -4.62
C GLY A 535 -27.44 -12.32 -5.63
N ILE A 536 -26.76 -13.04 -6.52
CA ILE A 536 -27.28 -13.93 -7.57
C ILE A 536 -26.63 -15.32 -7.47
N LEU A 537 -25.30 -15.38 -7.40
CA LEU A 537 -24.51 -16.60 -7.23
C LEU A 537 -23.80 -16.61 -5.88
N GLU A 538 -23.32 -17.80 -5.48
CA GLU A 538 -22.52 -17.98 -4.27
C GLU A 538 -21.38 -19.00 -4.49
N THR A 539 -20.29 -18.83 -3.76
CA THR A 539 -19.29 -19.90 -3.56
C THR A 539 -18.94 -20.04 -2.09
N SER A 540 -18.38 -21.19 -1.72
CA SER A 540 -17.89 -21.43 -0.36
C SER A 540 -16.47 -21.93 -0.34
N LYS A 541 -15.77 -21.63 0.75
CA LYS A 541 -14.47 -22.20 1.13
C LYS A 541 -14.54 -22.66 2.58
N SER A 542 -13.84 -23.75 2.91
CA SER A 542 -13.64 -24.19 4.29
C SER A 542 -12.15 -24.15 4.64
N ALA A 543 -11.88 -23.92 5.91
CA ALA A 543 -10.57 -24.03 6.55
C ALA A 543 -10.74 -24.75 7.90
N VAL A 544 -9.64 -25.27 8.46
CA VAL A 544 -9.66 -25.96 9.75
C VAL A 544 -8.63 -25.32 10.67
N ILE A 545 -9.04 -24.98 11.88
CA ILE A 545 -8.16 -24.46 12.94
C ILE A 545 -8.16 -25.41 14.14
N LYS A 546 -7.09 -25.37 14.93
CA LYS A 546 -6.94 -26.12 16.17
C LYS A 546 -6.81 -25.12 17.34
N ILE A 547 -7.54 -25.36 18.42
CA ILE A 547 -7.43 -24.60 19.67
C ILE A 547 -6.83 -25.52 20.72
N GLU A 548 -5.78 -25.07 21.40
CA GLU A 548 -5.14 -25.85 22.48
C GLU A 548 -4.88 -25.02 23.74
N GLU A 549 -4.79 -25.72 24.88
CA GLU A 549 -4.11 -25.20 26.06
C GLU A 549 -2.60 -25.39 25.87
N GLY A 550 -1.81 -24.37 26.21
CA GLY A 550 -0.37 -24.38 25.98
C GLY A 550 0.33 -25.55 26.72
N PRO A 551 1.28 -26.26 26.08
CA PRO A 551 1.91 -27.45 26.66
C PRO A 551 2.79 -27.14 27.87
N ALA A 552 3.14 -25.87 28.09
CA ALA A 552 3.74 -25.39 29.32
C ALA A 552 2.88 -24.26 29.93
N VAL A 553 2.42 -24.47 31.17
CA VAL A 553 1.59 -23.50 31.91
C VAL A 553 2.48 -22.46 32.60
N ILE A 554 2.06 -21.20 32.57
CA ILE A 554 2.57 -20.14 33.44
C ILE A 554 1.44 -19.75 34.40
N GLU A 555 1.58 -20.10 35.67
CA GLU A 555 0.58 -19.78 36.70
C GLU A 555 0.70 -18.30 37.11
N PRO A 556 -0.41 -17.52 37.13
CA PRO A 556 -0.37 -16.15 37.61
C PRO A 556 -0.18 -16.12 39.13
N LEU A 557 0.78 -15.33 39.60
CA LEU A 557 0.97 -15.02 41.01
C LEU A 557 -0.22 -14.24 41.59
N ARG A 558 -0.80 -13.34 40.79
CA ARG A 558 -1.86 -12.39 41.16
C ARG A 558 -2.67 -12.00 39.93
N GLU A 559 -3.91 -11.58 40.14
CA GLU A 559 -4.68 -10.81 39.17
C GLU A 559 -4.91 -9.38 39.68
N HIS A 560 -5.01 -8.45 38.73
CA HIS A 560 -5.14 -7.02 38.98
C HIS A 560 -6.32 -6.49 38.15
N ASN A 561 -7.45 -6.22 38.80
CA ASN A 561 -8.67 -5.71 38.15
C ASN A 561 -8.74 -4.18 38.21
N PHE A 562 -8.85 -3.52 37.06
CA PHE A 562 -8.93 -2.06 36.98
C PHE A 562 -9.73 -1.56 35.77
N THR A 563 -9.91 -0.25 35.67
CA THR A 563 -10.54 0.42 34.54
C THR A 563 -9.59 1.45 33.94
N VAL A 564 -9.44 1.43 32.62
CA VAL A 564 -8.66 2.40 31.83
C VAL A 564 -9.60 3.16 30.90
N THR A 565 -9.65 4.48 31.04
CA THR A 565 -10.22 5.35 30.01
C THR A 565 -9.09 5.86 29.11
N ILE A 566 -9.23 5.59 27.81
CA ILE A 566 -8.45 6.19 26.73
C ILE A 566 -9.29 7.36 26.20
N GLU A 567 -8.73 8.56 26.10
CA GLU A 567 -9.45 9.76 25.66
C GLU A 567 -8.61 10.58 24.68
N CYS A 568 -9.07 10.74 23.44
CA CYS A 568 -8.51 11.71 22.51
C CYS A 568 -9.25 13.05 22.62
N VAL A 569 -8.48 14.14 22.68
CA VAL A 569 -8.98 15.52 22.70
C VAL A 569 -8.41 16.29 21.51
N LEU A 570 -9.29 16.87 20.70
CA LEU A 570 -8.96 17.89 19.71
C LEU A 570 -9.32 19.27 20.27
N LEU A 571 -8.37 20.21 20.25
CA LEU A 571 -8.55 21.63 20.58
C LEU A 571 -8.23 22.47 19.35
N ASN A 572 -9.19 23.29 18.90
CA ASN A 572 -8.94 24.27 17.85
C ASN A 572 -8.45 25.60 18.44
N LYS A 573 -7.21 25.98 18.12
CA LYS A 573 -6.58 27.25 18.53
C LYS A 573 -6.72 28.36 17.47
N GLY A 574 -6.84 27.97 16.20
CA GLY A 574 -6.97 28.89 15.06
C GLY A 574 -8.39 29.42 14.84
N ASP A 575 -8.52 30.44 14.00
CA ASP A 575 -9.81 31.01 13.57
C ASP A 575 -10.50 30.17 12.47
N VAL A 576 -9.79 29.19 11.90
CA VAL A 576 -10.29 28.27 10.87
C VAL A 576 -11.15 27.19 11.53
N VAL A 577 -12.43 27.10 11.15
CA VAL A 577 -13.34 26.07 11.68
C VAL A 577 -13.09 24.72 11.00
N VAL A 578 -12.87 23.68 11.79
CA VAL A 578 -12.80 22.28 11.31
C VAL A 578 -14.16 21.60 11.42
N LYS A 579 -14.44 20.68 10.50
CA LYS A 579 -15.71 19.95 10.31
C LYS A 579 -15.44 18.51 9.88
N ASN A 580 -16.51 17.71 9.74
CA ASN A 580 -16.45 16.30 9.33
C ASN A 580 -15.44 15.51 10.18
N LEU A 581 -15.60 15.60 11.50
CA LEU A 581 -14.72 14.92 12.43
C LEU A 581 -14.99 13.41 12.39
N GLU A 582 -13.92 12.63 12.30
CA GLU A 582 -13.88 11.22 12.70
C GLU A 582 -12.78 11.08 13.75
N CYS A 583 -12.92 10.16 14.70
CA CYS A 583 -11.80 9.77 15.56
C CYS A 583 -11.63 8.26 15.49
N TYR A 584 -10.39 7.79 15.59
CA TYR A 584 -10.07 6.39 15.78
C TYR A 584 -9.38 6.28 17.15
N LEU A 585 -9.52 5.15 17.84
CA LEU A 585 -8.77 4.81 19.05
C LEU A 585 -8.55 3.29 19.10
N ARG A 586 -7.31 2.83 19.35
CA ARG A 586 -7.01 1.42 19.60
C ARG A 586 -7.82 0.89 20.79
N THR A 587 -8.62 -0.13 20.53
CA THR A 587 -9.37 -0.90 21.52
C THR A 587 -8.41 -1.91 22.14
N PRO A 588 -8.19 -1.94 23.47
CA PRO A 588 -7.41 -3.00 24.10
C PRO A 588 -8.01 -4.37 23.77
N GLN A 589 -7.17 -5.36 23.46
CA GLN A 589 -7.59 -6.71 23.10
C GLN A 589 -7.22 -7.73 24.19
N ASN A 590 -7.85 -8.91 24.13
CA ASN A 590 -7.44 -10.05 24.94
C ASN A 590 -6.09 -10.59 24.45
N PHE A 591 -5.10 -10.63 25.35
CA PHE A 591 -3.85 -11.36 25.16
C PHE A 591 -3.67 -12.26 26.38
N TYR A 592 -4.44 -13.35 26.41
CA TYR A 592 -4.35 -14.38 27.43
C TYR A 592 -2.98 -15.08 27.33
N PRO A 593 -2.30 -15.34 28.46
CA PRO A 593 -2.80 -15.21 29.82
C PRO A 593 -2.61 -13.81 30.47
N TYR A 594 -1.85 -12.88 29.86
CA TYR A 594 -1.42 -11.63 30.49
C TYR A 594 -2.52 -10.58 30.72
N GLN A 595 -3.44 -10.39 29.77
CA GLN A 595 -4.56 -9.46 29.94
C GLN A 595 -5.87 -9.95 29.32
N VAL A 596 -6.97 -9.66 30.02
CA VAL A 596 -8.35 -9.93 29.60
C VAL A 596 -9.17 -8.66 29.70
N VAL A 597 -9.82 -8.29 28.60
CA VAL A 597 -10.71 -7.14 28.48
C VAL A 597 -12.13 -7.62 28.75
N ASN A 598 -12.65 -7.27 29.92
CA ASN A 598 -13.95 -7.73 30.41
C ASN A 598 -15.11 -6.95 29.78
N LYS A 599 -14.90 -5.68 29.45
CA LYS A 599 -15.90 -4.79 28.86
C LYS A 599 -15.28 -3.52 28.29
N SER A 600 -15.76 -3.06 27.14
CA SER A 600 -15.41 -1.76 26.54
C SER A 600 -16.64 -0.87 26.34
N GLU A 601 -16.52 0.40 26.73
CA GLU A 601 -17.60 1.41 26.71
C GLU A 601 -17.11 2.68 26.00
N ALA A 602 -17.42 2.82 24.70
CA ALA A 602 -17.15 4.05 23.96
C ALA A 602 -18.14 5.17 24.33
N SER A 603 -17.67 6.42 24.29
CA SER A 603 -18.37 7.63 24.75
C SER A 603 -19.59 8.05 23.91
N ILE A 604 -19.75 7.47 22.73
CA ILE A 604 -20.91 7.65 21.84
C ILE A 604 -21.46 6.27 21.41
N PRO A 605 -22.75 6.17 21.03
CA PRO A 605 -23.32 4.92 20.54
C PRO A 605 -22.97 4.62 19.08
N LEU A 606 -22.68 5.64 18.25
CA LEU A 606 -22.33 5.48 16.84
C LEU A 606 -20.81 5.30 16.69
N VAL A 607 -20.35 4.07 16.92
CA VAL A 607 -18.99 3.63 16.64
C VAL A 607 -19.04 2.34 15.82
N ASN A 608 -18.03 2.15 14.97
CA ASN A 608 -17.76 0.88 14.29
C ASN A 608 -16.38 0.40 14.77
N GLU A 609 -16.07 -0.88 14.69
CA GLU A 609 -14.68 -1.36 14.88
C GLU A 609 -14.05 -1.78 13.55
N VAL A 610 -12.74 -1.57 13.42
CA VAL A 610 -11.91 -1.91 12.25
C VAL A 610 -10.56 -2.45 12.70
N PHE A 611 -9.86 -3.15 11.80
CA PHE A 611 -8.49 -3.63 12.03
C PHE A 611 -7.46 -2.79 11.28
N ASP A 612 -6.23 -2.74 11.80
CA ASP A 612 -5.06 -2.39 11.00
C ASP A 612 -4.37 -3.64 10.41
N GLY A 613 -3.34 -3.45 9.61
CA GLY A 613 -2.63 -4.53 8.91
C GLY A 613 -1.89 -5.52 9.83
N ASN A 614 -1.83 -5.27 11.14
CA ASN A 614 -1.27 -6.16 12.16
C ASN A 614 -2.35 -6.82 13.05
N TRP A 615 -3.64 -6.62 12.74
CA TRP A 615 -4.80 -7.12 13.50
C TRP A 615 -5.03 -6.47 14.87
N ASN A 616 -4.45 -5.29 15.10
CA ASN A 616 -4.85 -4.45 16.23
C ASN A 616 -6.26 -3.92 15.99
N LEU A 617 -7.10 -3.90 17.02
CA LEU A 617 -8.50 -3.48 16.95
C LEU A 617 -8.62 -1.97 17.20
N LEU A 618 -9.45 -1.27 16.42
CA LEU A 618 -9.66 0.17 16.56
C LEU A 618 -11.14 0.54 16.57
N THR A 619 -11.58 1.25 17.62
CA THR A 619 -12.88 1.93 17.66
C THR A 619 -12.85 3.14 16.72
N HIS A 620 -13.63 3.10 15.63
CA HIS A 620 -13.92 4.25 14.76
C HIS A 620 -15.16 5.00 15.24
N PHE A 621 -14.94 6.20 15.77
CA PHE A 621 -15.96 7.16 16.18
C PHE A 621 -16.44 7.98 14.97
N LYS A 622 -17.60 7.60 14.42
CA LYS A 622 -18.27 8.33 13.32
C LYS A 622 -19.13 9.47 13.90
N PHE A 623 -18.63 10.70 13.84
CA PHE A 623 -19.42 11.87 14.26
C PHE A 623 -20.24 12.43 13.10
N GLY A 624 -21.55 12.58 13.31
CA GLY A 624 -22.49 12.95 12.24
C GLY A 624 -22.14 14.28 11.53
N GLN A 625 -22.49 14.37 10.24
CA GLN A 625 -22.03 15.36 9.24
C GLN A 625 -22.22 16.87 9.53
N ASN A 626 -22.65 17.26 10.74
CA ASN A 626 -22.85 18.65 11.15
C ASN A 626 -21.96 19.10 12.33
N ILE A 627 -21.09 18.25 12.88
CA ILE A 627 -20.15 18.68 13.93
C ILE A 627 -19.10 19.63 13.37
N LYS A 628 -18.88 20.74 14.10
CA LYS A 628 -17.91 21.79 13.80
C LYS A 628 -17.20 22.20 15.08
N VAL A 629 -15.89 22.40 15.02
CA VAL A 629 -15.07 22.87 16.15
C VAL A 629 -14.43 24.20 15.76
N SER A 630 -14.86 25.25 16.44
CA SER A 630 -14.41 26.64 16.24
C SER A 630 -13.28 26.99 17.21
N LYS A 631 -12.65 28.15 17.03
CA LYS A 631 -11.60 28.68 17.91
C LYS A 631 -11.96 28.59 19.40
N GLY A 632 -11.05 28.03 20.19
CA GLY A 632 -11.18 27.84 21.63
C GLY A 632 -12.14 26.73 22.05
N GLN A 633 -12.66 25.92 21.11
CA GLN A 633 -13.50 24.76 21.43
C GLN A 633 -12.68 23.46 21.48
N GLU A 634 -12.96 22.63 22.47
CA GLU A 634 -12.51 21.25 22.56
C GLU A 634 -13.57 20.28 22.04
N PHE A 635 -13.14 19.15 21.50
CA PHE A 635 -14.00 18.02 21.14
C PHE A 635 -13.31 16.70 21.50
N LYS A 636 -14.07 15.69 21.96
CA LYS A 636 -13.50 14.51 22.65
C LYS A 636 -14.13 13.19 22.20
N ALA A 637 -13.28 12.18 22.06
CA ALA A 637 -13.63 10.78 21.87
C ALA A 637 -13.02 10.00 23.03
N SER A 638 -13.74 9.06 23.64
CA SER A 638 -13.14 8.20 24.66
C SER A 638 -13.70 6.79 24.70
N LEU A 639 -12.86 5.86 25.13
CA LEU A 639 -13.12 4.43 25.28
C LEU A 639 -12.73 4.01 26.69
N LYS A 640 -13.71 3.54 27.48
CA LYS A 640 -13.54 3.09 28.87
C LYS A 640 -13.54 1.56 28.92
N ASN A 641 -12.42 0.99 29.29
CA ASN A 641 -12.17 -0.46 29.27
C ASN A 641 -12.02 -1.00 30.69
N SER A 642 -12.71 -2.08 31.02
CA SER A 642 -12.53 -2.84 32.26
C SER A 642 -11.58 -4.01 31.99
N VAL A 643 -10.43 -4.05 32.65
CA VAL A 643 -9.32 -4.95 32.34
C VAL A 643 -8.92 -5.74 33.58
N THR A 644 -8.69 -7.04 33.40
CA THR A 644 -7.96 -7.90 34.33
C THR A 644 -6.57 -8.13 33.73
N MET A 645 -5.53 -7.86 34.51
CA MET A 645 -4.13 -8.04 34.11
C MET A 645 -3.44 -8.95 35.12
N TYR A 646 -2.59 -9.86 34.65
CA TYR A 646 -2.04 -10.93 35.47
C TYR A 646 -0.52 -10.75 35.70
N GLU A 647 -0.05 -11.12 36.89
CA GLU A 647 1.35 -11.01 37.31
C GLU A 647 2.03 -12.38 37.37
N TYR A 648 3.30 -12.48 36.98
CA TYR A 648 4.07 -13.72 36.83
C TYR A 648 5.46 -13.67 37.49
N ASP A 649 6.07 -14.85 37.66
CA ASP A 649 7.51 -15.01 37.91
C ASP A 649 8.17 -15.91 36.86
N PHE A 650 8.62 -15.28 35.77
CA PHE A 650 9.31 -15.94 34.67
C PHE A 650 10.70 -16.49 35.06
N LYS A 651 11.24 -16.20 36.25
CA LYS A 651 12.54 -16.72 36.71
C LYS A 651 12.50 -18.23 37.00
N SER A 652 11.30 -18.83 37.01
CA SER A 652 11.04 -20.24 37.26
C SER A 652 10.77 -21.10 36.01
N LEU A 653 10.71 -20.50 34.81
CA LEU A 653 10.37 -21.21 33.57
C LEU A 653 11.34 -22.38 33.27
N ASN A 654 10.79 -23.52 32.85
CA ASN A 654 11.58 -24.69 32.48
C ASN A 654 11.85 -24.69 30.98
N THR A 655 13.06 -24.26 30.59
CA THR A 655 13.44 -24.03 29.18
C THR A 655 14.01 -25.27 28.49
N LYS A 656 14.17 -26.39 29.22
CA LYS A 656 14.92 -27.56 28.76
C LYS A 656 14.14 -28.41 27.76
N ASN A 657 14.79 -28.73 26.65
CA ASN A 657 14.25 -29.55 25.55
C ASN A 657 13.00 -28.92 24.89
N LEU A 658 12.91 -27.59 24.89
CA LEU A 658 11.90 -26.83 24.16
C LEU A 658 12.54 -26.19 22.93
N ASP A 659 12.12 -26.67 21.75
CA ASP A 659 12.53 -26.18 20.43
C ASP A 659 11.31 -25.70 19.65
N TYR A 660 11.52 -24.86 18.63
CA TYR A 660 10.45 -24.43 17.71
C TYR A 660 10.12 -25.52 16.68
N GLU A 661 8.85 -25.62 16.26
CA GLU A 661 8.46 -26.60 15.23
C GLU A 661 9.06 -26.24 13.86
N ILE A 662 9.65 -27.23 13.20
CA ILE A 662 10.32 -27.05 11.91
C ILE A 662 9.25 -26.83 10.83
N GLY A 663 9.20 -25.60 10.31
CA GLY A 663 8.21 -25.19 9.30
C GLY A 663 7.06 -24.36 9.87
N ASP A 664 7.08 -23.97 11.15
CA ASP A 664 6.11 -23.02 11.69
C ASP A 664 6.09 -21.71 10.86
N ARG A 665 4.90 -21.32 10.39
CA ARG A 665 4.68 -20.08 9.63
C ARG A 665 5.05 -18.85 10.46
N ASP A 666 4.74 -18.86 11.76
CA ASP A 666 5.10 -17.79 12.69
C ASP A 666 6.62 -17.67 12.84
N LEU A 667 7.34 -18.80 12.83
CA LEU A 667 8.80 -18.78 12.90
C LEU A 667 9.38 -18.08 11.67
N LYS A 668 8.86 -18.35 10.46
CA LYS A 668 9.29 -17.63 9.23
C LYS A 668 8.93 -16.14 9.28
N GLU A 669 7.70 -15.80 9.71
CA GLU A 669 7.23 -14.41 9.73
C GLU A 669 7.95 -13.58 10.80
N TYR A 670 7.95 -14.03 12.06
CA TYR A 670 8.48 -13.27 13.18
C TYR A 670 9.99 -13.43 13.41
N THR A 671 10.71 -14.15 12.54
CA THR A 671 12.18 -14.04 12.40
C THR A 671 12.64 -13.29 11.15
N GLY A 672 11.71 -12.82 10.30
CA GLY A 672 12.01 -12.06 9.08
C GLY A 672 12.50 -10.63 9.30
N GLU A 673 12.98 -10.00 8.23
CA GLU A 673 13.32 -8.58 8.21
C GLU A 673 12.06 -7.69 8.22
N ASP A 674 12.21 -6.44 8.65
CA ASP A 674 11.19 -5.39 8.55
C ASP A 674 11.89 -4.01 8.45
N LEU A 675 11.14 -2.93 8.23
CA LEU A 675 11.59 -1.58 7.91
C LEU A 675 12.83 -1.09 8.70
N PHE A 676 12.80 -1.14 10.03
CA PHE A 676 13.94 -0.78 10.89
C PHE A 676 14.61 -2.00 11.55
N ILE A 677 14.18 -3.22 11.19
CA ILE A 677 14.62 -4.49 11.76
C ILE A 677 15.53 -5.16 10.73
N ASP A 678 16.72 -4.56 10.53
CA ASP A 678 17.72 -4.92 9.53
C ASP A 678 18.59 -6.12 9.97
N ILE A 679 17.95 -7.28 10.13
CA ILE A 679 18.55 -8.52 10.65
C ILE A 679 19.73 -9.05 9.83
N ASP A 680 19.78 -8.70 8.54
CA ASP A 680 20.83 -9.10 7.61
C ASP A 680 22.08 -8.20 7.69
N SER A 681 21.95 -7.04 8.35
CA SER A 681 23.05 -6.10 8.56
C SER A 681 24.23 -6.81 9.23
N PRO A 682 25.44 -6.81 8.64
CA PRO A 682 26.60 -7.50 9.21
C PRO A 682 26.92 -7.08 10.65
N VAL A 683 26.55 -5.86 11.04
CA VAL A 683 26.70 -5.33 12.41
C VAL A 683 25.74 -6.02 13.39
N ILE A 684 24.47 -6.23 12.99
CA ILE A 684 23.47 -6.95 13.80
C ILE A 684 23.80 -8.44 13.90
N ILE A 685 24.17 -9.07 12.77
CA ILE A 685 24.61 -10.47 12.73
C ILE A 685 25.80 -10.71 13.67
N ASP A 686 26.82 -9.85 13.61
CA ASP A 686 28.02 -9.93 14.45
C ASP A 686 27.69 -9.66 15.94
N ALA A 687 26.84 -8.67 16.23
CA ALA A 687 26.42 -8.37 17.59
C ALA A 687 25.58 -9.49 18.23
N ALA A 688 24.63 -10.08 17.49
CA ALA A 688 23.83 -11.22 17.93
C ALA A 688 24.72 -12.45 18.23
N LYS A 689 25.70 -12.74 17.35
CA LYS A 689 26.69 -13.80 17.56
C LYS A 689 27.62 -13.52 18.75
N LYS A 690 28.03 -12.27 18.96
CA LYS A 690 28.85 -11.87 20.12
C LYS A 690 28.09 -11.94 21.45
N ALA A 691 26.81 -11.61 21.47
CA ALA A 691 25.97 -11.71 22.65
C ALA A 691 25.67 -13.18 23.01
N THR A 692 25.21 -13.98 22.05
CA THR A 692 24.79 -15.37 22.27
C THR A 692 25.96 -16.34 22.45
N GLY A 693 27.03 -16.18 21.65
CA GLY A 693 28.16 -17.10 21.61
C GLY A 693 27.77 -18.45 21.02
N SER A 694 28.05 -19.53 21.74
CA SER A 694 27.63 -20.90 21.39
C SER A 694 26.34 -21.34 22.10
N GLU A 695 25.46 -20.39 22.45
CA GLU A 695 24.20 -20.69 23.15
C GLU A 695 23.14 -21.28 22.22
N THR A 696 22.45 -22.32 22.68
CA THR A 696 21.34 -22.95 21.95
C THR A 696 19.98 -22.61 22.56
N ASP A 697 19.88 -22.56 23.89
CA ASP A 697 18.65 -22.27 24.63
C ASP A 697 18.10 -20.87 24.28
N ALA A 698 16.84 -20.80 23.84
CA ALA A 698 16.21 -19.57 23.37
C ALA A 698 16.12 -18.48 24.45
N VAL A 699 15.88 -18.85 25.71
CA VAL A 699 15.76 -17.90 26.83
C VAL A 699 17.13 -17.42 27.27
N LEU A 700 18.14 -18.29 27.31
CA LEU A 700 19.51 -17.89 27.60
C LEU A 700 20.09 -17.01 26.48
N LYS A 701 19.77 -17.29 25.21
CA LYS A 701 20.07 -16.39 24.09
C LYS A 701 19.41 -15.01 24.28
N ALA A 702 18.09 -14.97 24.52
CA ALA A 702 17.34 -13.73 24.70
C ALA A 702 17.91 -12.90 25.88
N LYS A 703 18.15 -13.54 27.03
CA LYS A 703 18.77 -12.92 28.20
C LYS A 703 20.18 -12.39 27.94
N LYS A 704 20.98 -13.10 27.16
CA LYS A 704 22.32 -12.65 26.73
C LYS A 704 22.25 -11.44 25.81
N ILE A 705 21.32 -11.42 24.86
CA ILE A 705 21.08 -10.28 23.96
C ILE A 705 20.59 -9.06 24.74
N TYR A 706 19.62 -9.24 25.65
CA TYR A 706 19.14 -8.21 26.56
C TYR A 706 20.29 -7.56 27.33
N ASN A 707 21.10 -8.38 28.02
CA ASN A 707 22.24 -7.90 28.80
C ASN A 707 23.30 -7.21 27.93
N TYR A 708 23.49 -7.67 26.68
CA TYR A 708 24.40 -7.03 25.73
C TYR A 708 23.91 -5.62 25.37
N ILE A 709 22.65 -5.46 24.95
CA ILE A 709 22.06 -4.17 24.57
C ILE A 709 22.00 -3.21 25.77
N ALA A 710 21.58 -3.67 26.94
CA ALA A 710 21.55 -2.88 28.18
C ALA A 710 22.95 -2.41 28.62
N SER A 711 24.02 -3.10 28.20
CA SER A 711 25.42 -2.67 28.42
C SER A 711 25.97 -1.70 27.36
N LYS A 712 25.16 -1.35 26.33
CA LYS A 712 25.58 -0.59 25.14
C LYS A 712 24.78 0.68 24.88
N LEU A 713 23.49 0.69 25.20
CA LEU A 713 22.60 1.81 24.92
C LEU A 713 22.39 2.71 26.15
N TYR A 714 22.33 4.02 25.90
CA TYR A 714 21.93 5.04 26.87
C TYR A 714 20.59 5.69 26.47
N TYR A 715 19.73 6.00 27.44
CA TYR A 715 18.42 6.59 27.16
C TYR A 715 18.52 8.06 26.74
N ASP A 716 18.00 8.40 25.56
CA ASP A 716 18.06 9.73 24.97
C ASP A 716 16.86 10.59 25.41
N PHE A 717 16.96 11.17 26.60
CA PHE A 717 15.95 12.08 27.15
C PHE A 717 15.67 13.32 26.28
N PRO A 718 16.67 13.96 25.61
CA PRO A 718 16.41 14.99 24.59
C PRO A 718 15.51 14.50 23.46
N ARG A 719 15.84 13.39 22.79
CA ARG A 719 15.04 12.76 21.71
C ARG A 719 13.62 12.45 22.19
N ALA A 720 13.48 11.81 23.36
CA ALA A 720 12.18 11.50 23.96
C ALA A 720 11.31 12.74 24.24
N LYS A 721 11.91 13.92 24.45
CA LYS A 721 11.18 15.18 24.69
C LYS A 721 10.78 15.91 23.41
N ASP A 722 11.53 15.73 22.32
CA ASP A 722 11.36 16.47 21.06
C ASP A 722 10.07 16.09 20.31
N ARG A 723 9.57 14.86 20.51
CA ARG A 723 8.31 14.32 19.95
C ARG A 723 8.18 14.34 18.41
N GLY A 724 9.24 14.69 17.67
CA GLY A 724 9.27 14.74 16.19
C GLY A 724 10.30 13.82 15.52
N TYR A 725 10.91 12.90 16.27
CA TYR A 725 12.19 12.28 15.90
C TYR A 725 12.07 11.11 14.90
N GLU A 726 12.94 11.05 13.90
CA GLU A 726 12.95 9.95 12.92
C GLU A 726 13.37 8.61 13.57
N PHE A 727 12.73 7.51 13.18
CA PHE A 727 13.15 6.16 13.60
C PHE A 727 14.49 5.80 12.98
N MET A 728 15.36 5.17 13.77
CA MET A 728 16.66 4.66 13.31
C MET A 728 16.56 3.16 13.01
N SER A 729 17.34 2.66 12.06
CA SER A 729 17.52 1.21 11.86
C SER A 729 18.22 0.56 13.06
N ALA A 730 18.01 -0.73 13.31
CA ALA A 730 18.67 -1.42 14.42
C ALA A 730 20.21 -1.31 14.35
N SER A 731 20.81 -1.45 13.17
CA SER A 731 22.27 -1.28 13.03
C SER A 731 22.75 0.16 13.29
N GLU A 732 21.92 1.16 13.00
CA GLU A 732 22.18 2.55 13.38
C GLU A 732 22.03 2.78 14.88
N ILE A 733 20.98 2.26 15.52
CA ILE A 733 20.77 2.35 16.98
C ILE A 733 21.95 1.76 17.74
N LEU A 734 22.45 0.61 17.29
CA LEU A 734 23.64 -0.03 17.87
C LEU A 734 24.94 0.75 17.61
N LYS A 735 25.01 1.50 16.50
CA LYS A 735 26.15 2.35 16.13
C LYS A 735 26.16 3.69 16.88
N THR A 736 25.00 4.29 17.14
CA THR A 736 24.86 5.53 17.92
C THR A 736 24.95 5.29 19.42
N GLY A 737 24.56 4.10 19.89
CA GLY A 737 24.62 3.71 21.31
C GLY A 737 23.64 4.48 22.20
N LYS A 738 22.59 5.08 21.62
CA LYS A 738 21.56 5.82 22.35
C LYS A 738 20.21 5.78 21.65
N GLY A 739 19.13 5.87 22.44
CA GLY A 739 17.77 5.86 21.88
C GLY A 739 16.68 5.96 22.95
N VAL A 740 15.44 5.84 22.51
CA VAL A 740 14.21 5.83 23.32
C VAL A 740 13.61 4.41 23.39
N CYS A 741 12.50 4.20 24.11
CA CYS A 741 11.90 2.87 24.28
C CYS A 741 11.65 2.11 22.96
N ALA A 742 11.20 2.80 21.90
CA ALA A 742 11.01 2.19 20.59
C ALA A 742 12.35 1.81 19.91
N ASP A 743 13.38 2.65 19.98
CA ASP A 743 14.73 2.33 19.46
C ASP A 743 15.30 1.09 20.18
N TYR A 744 15.13 1.01 21.50
CA TYR A 744 15.53 -0.14 22.31
C TYR A 744 14.78 -1.42 21.89
N ALA A 745 13.46 -1.34 21.65
CA ALA A 745 12.65 -2.46 21.18
C ALA A 745 13.04 -2.93 19.77
N ILE A 746 13.27 -2.01 18.84
CA ILE A 746 13.73 -2.27 17.46
C ILE A 746 15.04 -3.07 17.46
N LEU A 747 16.05 -2.57 18.18
CA LEU A 747 17.35 -3.25 18.26
C LEU A 747 17.24 -4.64 18.91
N TYR A 748 16.41 -4.75 19.95
CA TYR A 748 16.24 -6.03 20.65
C TYR A 748 15.55 -7.07 19.77
N VAL A 749 14.46 -6.72 19.07
CA VAL A 749 13.83 -7.58 18.06
C VAL A 749 14.85 -7.97 16.98
N ALA A 750 15.58 -7.03 16.39
CA ALA A 750 16.55 -7.34 15.33
C ALA A 750 17.63 -8.34 15.79
N MET A 751 18.19 -8.17 16.99
CA MET A 751 19.19 -9.10 17.54
C MET A 751 18.60 -10.46 17.95
N LEU A 752 17.35 -10.52 18.40
CA LEU A 752 16.62 -11.77 18.68
C LEU A 752 16.36 -12.56 17.38
N ARG A 753 15.81 -11.90 16.36
CA ARG A 753 15.54 -12.50 15.04
C ARG A 753 16.81 -13.02 14.38
N ALA A 754 17.89 -12.24 14.40
CA ALA A 754 19.22 -12.66 13.92
C ALA A 754 19.84 -13.84 14.72
N ALA A 755 19.31 -14.15 15.91
CA ALA A 755 19.67 -15.34 16.70
C ALA A 755 18.68 -16.53 16.54
N GLY A 756 17.70 -16.40 15.64
CA GLY A 756 16.67 -17.39 15.34
C GLY A 756 15.51 -17.42 16.35
N ILE A 757 15.21 -16.30 17.01
CA ILE A 757 14.14 -16.20 18.01
C ILE A 757 12.99 -15.34 17.46
N PRO A 758 11.79 -15.89 17.26
CA PRO A 758 10.64 -15.10 16.83
C PRO A 758 10.29 -14.06 17.89
N SER A 759 10.19 -12.81 17.46
CA SER A 759 9.97 -11.65 18.34
C SER A 759 9.24 -10.53 17.60
N ARG A 760 8.41 -9.76 18.31
CA ARG A 760 7.58 -8.68 17.77
C ARG A 760 7.63 -7.44 18.66
N VAL A 761 7.37 -6.27 18.10
CA VAL A 761 7.26 -5.03 18.89
C VAL A 761 5.86 -4.98 19.49
N ALA A 762 5.73 -4.53 20.73
CA ALA A 762 4.43 -4.32 21.37
C ALA A 762 4.38 -2.92 21.98
N ALA A 763 3.19 -2.31 21.98
CA ALA A 763 2.99 -0.94 22.42
C ALA A 763 1.74 -0.80 23.30
N GLY A 764 1.78 0.16 24.21
CA GLY A 764 0.68 0.39 25.16
C GLY A 764 1.10 1.25 26.34
N ILE A 765 0.63 0.90 27.54
CA ILE A 765 0.76 1.76 28.72
C ILE A 765 1.33 0.96 29.91
N PRO A 766 2.47 1.39 30.52
CA PRO A 766 3.01 0.76 31.71
C PRO A 766 2.19 1.24 32.93
N SER A 767 1.39 0.34 33.51
CA SER A 767 0.42 0.68 34.57
C SER A 767 1.06 1.39 35.76
N ALA A 768 2.33 1.07 36.04
CA ALA A 768 3.15 1.71 37.06
C ALA A 768 3.29 3.24 36.90
N LEU A 769 3.47 3.78 35.69
CA LEU A 769 3.66 5.22 35.50
C LEU A 769 2.36 5.99 35.83
N ILE A 770 1.22 5.45 35.40
CA ILE A 770 -0.11 6.04 35.62
C ILE A 770 -0.42 6.13 37.13
N LEU A 771 0.05 5.15 37.91
CA LEU A 771 -0.13 5.09 39.36
C LEU A 771 0.96 5.81 40.16
N ASN A 772 2.13 6.09 39.57
CA ASN A 772 3.18 6.93 40.18
C ASN A 772 2.70 8.37 40.34
N GLU A 773 2.09 8.94 39.30
CA GLU A 773 1.68 10.36 39.24
C GLU A 773 0.18 10.57 39.55
N LYS A 774 -0.42 9.58 40.20
CA LYS A 774 -1.69 9.62 40.96
C LYS A 774 -2.73 10.65 40.48
N ASN A 775 -3.45 10.28 39.42
CA ASN A 775 -4.49 11.05 38.71
C ASN A 775 -3.96 12.07 37.67
N GLN A 776 -2.67 12.09 37.34
CA GLN A 776 -2.20 12.81 36.15
C GLN A 776 -2.64 12.13 34.86
N GLU A 777 -2.84 12.97 33.84
CA GLU A 777 -3.09 12.57 32.46
C GLU A 777 -1.74 12.20 31.82
N ILE A 778 -1.59 10.94 31.38
CA ILE A 778 -0.40 10.52 30.62
C ILE A 778 -0.67 10.70 29.13
N ASP A 779 0.26 11.42 28.49
CA ASP A 779 0.27 11.86 27.08
C ASP A 779 1.54 11.32 26.37
N ILE A 780 1.95 10.09 26.71
CA ILE A 780 3.04 9.34 26.08
C ILE A 780 2.74 7.83 26.23
N GLY A 781 2.82 7.06 25.14
CA GLY A 781 2.81 5.59 25.18
C GLY A 781 4.18 5.00 25.54
N HIS A 782 4.26 3.67 25.65
CA HIS A 782 5.50 2.92 25.83
C HIS A 782 5.59 1.76 24.84
N ALA A 783 6.81 1.33 24.53
CA ALA A 783 7.11 0.23 23.63
C ALA A 783 8.05 -0.79 24.30
N TRP A 784 7.76 -2.07 24.11
CA TRP A 784 8.55 -3.22 24.57
C TRP A 784 8.60 -4.30 23.49
N VAL A 785 9.16 -5.46 23.82
CA VAL A 785 9.27 -6.60 22.90
C VAL A 785 8.46 -7.77 23.44
N GLU A 786 7.73 -8.46 22.59
CA GLU A 786 7.19 -9.78 22.90
C GLU A 786 8.05 -10.85 22.21
N VAL A 787 8.52 -11.82 22.98
CA VAL A 787 9.43 -12.88 22.55
C VAL A 787 8.65 -14.20 22.54
N LYS A 788 8.47 -14.83 21.38
CA LYS A 788 7.79 -16.12 21.30
C LYS A 788 8.74 -17.20 21.81
N LEU A 789 8.49 -17.74 22.99
CA LEU A 789 9.22 -18.86 23.55
C LEU A 789 8.58 -20.20 23.13
N PRO A 790 9.39 -21.23 22.85
CA PRO A 790 8.86 -22.55 22.51
C PRO A 790 8.09 -23.11 23.73
N GLY A 791 6.93 -23.72 23.47
CA GLY A 791 6.03 -24.28 24.48
C GLY A 791 5.23 -23.27 25.34
N TYR A 792 5.70 -22.02 25.45
CA TYR A 792 5.09 -20.98 26.30
C TYR A 792 4.35 -19.87 25.51
N GLY A 793 4.64 -19.68 24.23
CA GLY A 793 4.06 -18.61 23.42
C GLY A 793 4.74 -17.24 23.63
N TRP A 794 4.03 -16.15 23.33
CA TRP A 794 4.54 -14.79 23.44
C TRP A 794 4.75 -14.39 24.91
N ILE A 795 5.96 -13.99 25.30
CA ILE A 795 6.25 -13.43 26.63
C ILE A 795 6.72 -11.97 26.48
N PRO A 796 6.12 -10.99 27.19
CA PRO A 796 6.57 -9.60 27.19
C PRO A 796 7.93 -9.45 27.90
N VAL A 797 8.79 -8.61 27.32
CA VAL A 797 10.11 -8.22 27.84
C VAL A 797 10.39 -6.75 27.48
N ASP A 798 10.46 -5.90 28.50
CA ASP A 798 10.79 -4.49 28.42
C ASP A 798 12.27 -4.25 28.78
N ILE A 799 13.05 -4.00 27.74
CA ILE A 799 14.48 -3.69 27.81
C ILE A 799 14.78 -2.22 28.19
N THR A 800 13.75 -1.42 28.50
CA THR A 800 13.85 0.00 28.86
C THR A 800 13.51 0.27 30.32
N GLN A 801 12.47 -0.36 30.89
CA GLN A 801 12.00 -0.08 32.27
C GLN A 801 12.11 -1.25 33.26
N GLU A 802 12.56 -2.45 32.87
CA GLU A 802 12.88 -3.51 33.82
C GLU A 802 14.26 -3.30 34.49
N ASP A 803 14.44 -3.82 35.71
CA ASP A 803 15.75 -3.81 36.40
C ASP A 803 16.69 -4.92 35.87
N GLY A 804 16.17 -5.84 35.06
CA GLY A 804 16.86 -6.93 34.39
C GLY A 804 15.87 -7.78 33.58
N PHE A 805 16.36 -8.69 32.74
CA PHE A 805 15.53 -9.53 31.86
C PHE A 805 14.46 -10.34 32.60
N MET A 806 13.19 -10.10 32.25
CA MET A 806 11.98 -10.75 32.75
C MET A 806 11.79 -10.57 34.27
N GLU A 807 11.93 -9.32 34.76
CA GLU A 807 11.75 -8.94 36.16
C GLU A 807 10.49 -8.10 36.45
N ARG A 808 9.82 -7.53 35.44
CA ARG A 808 8.53 -6.82 35.56
C ARG A 808 7.63 -7.11 34.35
N ASP A 809 6.33 -6.97 34.52
CA ASP A 809 5.31 -7.42 33.54
C ASP A 809 4.05 -6.52 33.46
N TYR A 810 4.01 -5.40 34.20
CA TYR A 810 2.83 -4.54 34.31
C TYR A 810 2.60 -3.59 33.11
N TYR A 811 2.40 -4.18 31.94
CA TYR A 811 2.18 -3.51 30.66
C TYR A 811 0.77 -3.82 30.15
N MET A 812 -0.09 -2.81 30.07
CA MET A 812 -1.36 -2.97 29.36
C MET A 812 -1.10 -2.81 27.87
N ASN A 813 -1.23 -3.90 27.13
CA ASN A 813 -1.02 -3.96 25.69
C ASN A 813 -2.20 -3.28 24.95
N LEU A 814 -1.86 -2.38 24.01
CA LEU A 814 -2.79 -1.72 23.09
C LEU A 814 -2.57 -2.14 21.63
N ALA A 815 -1.40 -2.69 21.29
CA ALA A 815 -1.08 -3.19 19.97
C ALA A 815 0.15 -4.11 19.96
N THR A 816 0.12 -5.10 19.06
CA THR A 816 1.19 -6.06 18.78
C THR A 816 1.55 -6.03 17.30
N GLU A 817 2.82 -5.85 16.99
CA GLU A 817 3.24 -5.33 15.69
C GLU A 817 4.29 -6.23 15.05
N LYS A 818 4.00 -6.76 13.84
CA LYS A 818 4.89 -7.71 13.11
C LYS A 818 6.27 -7.14 12.81
N GLY A 819 6.42 -5.83 12.89
CA GLY A 819 7.67 -5.11 12.85
C GLY A 819 7.37 -3.63 13.03
N THR A 820 8.05 -2.78 12.25
CA THR A 820 7.94 -1.32 12.33
C THR A 820 7.35 -0.67 11.09
N SER A 821 7.11 -1.40 10.00
CA SER A 821 6.58 -0.84 8.76
C SER A 821 5.25 -0.09 8.92
N PHE A 822 4.46 -0.44 9.95
CA PHE A 822 3.18 0.20 10.27
C PHE A 822 3.34 1.61 10.88
N LEU A 823 4.48 1.92 11.51
CA LEU A 823 4.80 3.25 12.09
C LEU A 823 5.07 4.30 11.01
N TYR A 824 5.12 3.89 9.74
CA TYR A 824 5.67 4.69 8.66
C TYR A 824 4.61 5.06 7.62
N LYS A 825 3.98 6.21 7.86
CA LYS A 825 3.23 6.96 6.84
C LYS A 825 3.78 8.37 6.60
N SER A 826 4.80 8.78 7.36
CA SER A 826 5.64 9.94 7.05
C SER A 826 7.07 9.69 7.53
N LEU A 827 8.06 10.43 6.99
CA LEU A 827 9.48 10.19 7.26
C LEU A 827 9.89 10.47 8.72
N THR A 828 9.14 11.35 9.39
CA THR A 828 9.34 11.80 10.77
C THR A 828 8.30 11.22 11.71
N MET A 829 8.67 10.92 12.96
CA MET A 829 7.68 10.62 14.00
C MET A 829 6.95 11.90 14.43
N ASP A 830 6.04 12.41 13.61
CA ASP A 830 4.94 13.22 14.14
C ASP A 830 4.17 12.36 15.15
N TRP A 831 3.73 12.98 16.25
CA TRP A 831 2.74 12.40 17.15
C TRP A 831 1.50 11.91 16.38
N SER A 832 1.09 12.59 15.30
CA SER A 832 0.00 12.12 14.42
C SER A 832 0.34 10.91 13.54
N SER A 833 1.63 10.60 13.34
CA SER A 833 2.09 9.43 12.57
C SER A 833 2.27 8.17 13.41
N TYR A 834 2.35 8.29 14.74
CA TYR A 834 2.41 7.14 15.66
C TYR A 834 1.10 6.34 15.71
N TYR A 835 0.03 6.90 15.17
CA TYR A 835 -1.33 6.55 15.54
C TYR A 835 -2.28 6.61 14.34
N TYR A 836 -3.07 5.54 14.19
CA TYR A 836 -4.44 5.70 13.68
C TYR A 836 -5.27 6.57 14.65
N ASP A 837 -4.98 6.44 15.96
CA ASP A 837 -5.61 7.13 17.08
C ASP A 837 -5.54 8.65 16.98
N GLY A 838 -6.71 9.29 16.96
CA GLY A 838 -6.80 10.74 16.79
C GLY A 838 -7.91 11.16 15.83
N PHE A 839 -8.12 12.47 15.76
CA PHE A 839 -9.13 13.06 14.90
C PHE A 839 -8.62 13.31 13.48
N LYS A 840 -9.38 12.82 12.50
CA LYS A 840 -9.37 13.26 11.10
C LYS A 840 -10.46 14.33 10.92
N TYR A 841 -10.21 15.34 10.09
CA TYR A 841 -11.12 16.47 9.90
C TYR A 841 -10.86 17.19 8.56
N LYS A 842 -11.87 17.92 8.07
CA LYS A 842 -11.77 18.80 6.89
C LYS A 842 -12.05 20.26 7.27
N TRP A 843 -11.68 21.22 6.43
CA TRP A 843 -11.94 22.66 6.62
C TRP A 843 -12.17 23.37 5.27
N ASP A 844 -12.81 24.54 5.28
CA ASP A 844 -13.24 25.29 4.08
C ASP A 844 -12.35 26.53 3.78
N SER A 845 -11.06 26.49 4.15
CA SER A 845 -10.17 27.65 4.11
C SER A 845 -8.84 27.34 3.42
N THR A 846 -8.30 28.30 2.67
CA THR A 846 -6.94 28.24 2.12
C THR A 846 -5.85 28.40 3.20
N GLN A 847 -6.24 28.80 4.41
CA GLN A 847 -5.37 28.77 5.60
C GLN A 847 -5.59 27.45 6.35
N SER A 848 -4.49 26.73 6.63
CA SER A 848 -4.51 25.52 7.48
C SER A 848 -4.98 25.83 8.91
N PRO A 849 -5.73 24.93 9.56
CA PRO A 849 -6.18 25.12 10.94
C PRO A 849 -5.03 24.89 11.93
N ASP A 850 -4.99 25.71 12.99
CA ASP A 850 -4.10 25.54 14.14
C ASP A 850 -4.82 24.65 15.17
N ILE A 851 -4.46 23.36 15.19
CA ILE A 851 -5.09 22.30 15.98
C ILE A 851 -4.06 21.69 16.93
N GLU A 852 -4.44 21.49 18.19
CA GLU A 852 -3.72 20.64 19.13
C GLU A 852 -4.52 19.35 19.37
N GLN A 853 -3.86 18.20 19.27
CA GLN A 853 -4.43 16.90 19.63
C GLN A 853 -3.67 16.31 20.81
N LYS A 854 -4.37 15.61 21.71
CA LYS A 854 -3.82 14.92 22.88
C LYS A 854 -4.46 13.56 23.04
N LEU A 855 -3.69 12.57 23.49
CA LEU A 855 -4.16 11.24 23.83
C LEU A 855 -3.92 11.01 25.31
N ILE A 856 -4.99 10.81 26.06
CA ILE A 856 -5.00 10.88 27.52
C ILE A 856 -5.41 9.54 28.10
N TYR A 857 -4.53 8.97 28.92
CA TYR A 857 -4.80 7.72 29.64
C TYR A 857 -5.15 7.99 31.12
N LYS A 858 -6.24 7.39 31.60
CA LYS A 858 -6.76 7.56 32.98
C LYS A 858 -7.09 6.20 33.59
N VAL A 859 -6.39 5.79 34.66
CA VAL A 859 -6.59 4.49 35.34
C VAL A 859 -7.22 4.64 36.72
N SER A 860 -8.11 3.72 37.07
CA SER A 860 -8.80 3.65 38.36
C SER A 860 -9.08 2.20 38.78
N GLY A 861 -9.24 1.95 40.08
CA GLY A 861 -9.50 0.63 40.66
C GLY A 861 -8.27 -0.05 41.30
N ILE A 862 -7.07 0.40 40.96
CA ILE A 862 -5.78 -0.16 41.41
C ILE A 862 -4.86 0.95 41.96
N SER A 863 -3.90 0.59 42.82
CA SER A 863 -2.89 1.51 43.36
C SER A 863 -1.45 1.00 43.17
N LYS A 864 -0.47 1.91 43.27
CA LYS A 864 0.95 1.55 43.18
C LYS A 864 1.38 0.44 44.16
N LYS A 865 0.74 0.34 45.34
CA LYS A 865 1.10 -0.68 46.33
C LYS A 865 0.76 -2.10 45.89
N ASP A 866 -0.25 -2.23 45.04
CA ASP A 866 -0.77 -3.53 44.61
C ASP A 866 0.20 -4.13 43.57
N LEU A 867 0.74 -3.27 42.68
CA LEU A 867 1.83 -3.59 41.74
C LEU A 867 3.23 -3.73 42.40
N TYR A 868 3.55 -2.98 43.46
CA TYR A 868 4.91 -2.94 44.02
C TYR A 868 5.02 -3.57 45.42
N SER A 869 4.21 -4.59 45.72
CA SER A 869 4.28 -5.36 46.97
C SER A 869 5.10 -6.66 46.79
N ARG A 870 6.35 -6.50 46.34
CA ARG A 870 7.40 -7.53 46.36
C ARG A 870 8.47 -7.11 47.38
#